data_AF-A0A290Q6W4-F1
#
_entry.id   AF-A0A290Q6W4-F1
#
_cell.length_a   1.000
_cell.length_b   1.000
_cell.length_c   1.000
_cell.angle_alpha   90.00
_cell.angle_beta   90.00
_cell.angle_gamma   90.00
#
_symmetry.space_group_name_H-M   'P 1'
#
loop_
_entity.id
_entity.type
_entity.pdbx_description
1 polymer ?
#
loop_
_entity_poly.entity_id
_entity_poly.type
_entity_poly.pdbx_seq_one_letter_code
_entity_poly.pdbx_strand_id
1 'polypeptide(L)'
;MKTLAPDSSSASPAPAARWPVFLASVAAIAATYTYFLIFAEFAFLEFAAASLNAEQMKPLMTALGLGGIVGSLFAAARFSLARIRPHLALGFLASALVALLTLASRSPATLIASAALIGLFLGWATVTLALSLLPLLGTRALAPACGLGTGLAYALCNQPALFTAPPATQILTSSFAALTGLVATIWLRSSTPSFSTESLSSTTATLRHSDATRWITAFFALVFLDSLAFYLIQHNPAFKTATWSSSFTLQTNALVHLAAAVLAGFALRRFRPAPVVLAALALLVTACALLNSPAPPFALARTLYVAGVSIYSTALVVIPARAARPWFAAAFMAIAGWIGSGAAIGLAQHQTSPHVPAWTLLLALLIALTALARPLFSTTNSSASSVRTPRTSPPAASNFTVLLLAFATVSIFWAPPAHADTADPLVAAGRRVYIAEGCIHCHSQYIRPGTPDVLLWGPAHPLSEVLADSPPLLGNRRQGPDLANVANRRSPDWNRLHLLAPRTVSPGSRMPSYAHLFADGDPRGEALLAYLAYLGADTLPDRLETIARWQPSASPPPSASPTHTQKLFQQLCAACHGPTGRADGPLSSQLSIRPPDFTAPTWRRFPATPDDATLARLIKFGLPGSPMAGHETLPDPDILSLAAYVKSLHAPPAAP
;
A
#
# COMPACT_ATOMS: atom_id res chain seq x y z
N MET A 1 24.18 -61.08 52.05
CA MET A 1 23.15 -60.04 51.87
C MET A 1 23.83 -58.68 51.67
N LYS A 2 23.99 -58.25 50.42
CA LYS A 2 24.22 -56.86 50.01
C LYS A 2 23.35 -56.67 48.78
N THR A 3 22.18 -56.08 48.96
CA THR A 3 21.22 -55.78 47.89
C THR A 3 21.68 -54.51 47.17
N LEU A 4 21.96 -54.64 45.87
CA LEU A 4 22.22 -53.54 44.95
C LEU A 4 20.94 -52.71 44.80
N ALA A 5 21.05 -51.40 45.03
CA ALA A 5 20.01 -50.43 44.66
C ALA A 5 20.13 -50.12 43.15
N PRO A 6 19.01 -50.05 42.41
CA PRO A 6 19.04 -49.75 40.98
C PRO A 6 19.24 -48.25 40.72
N ASP A 7 20.10 -47.95 39.75
CA ASP A 7 20.33 -46.62 39.19
C ASP A 7 19.03 -45.93 38.76
N SER A 8 18.81 -44.72 39.26
CA SER A 8 17.71 -43.85 38.84
C SER A 8 18.01 -43.21 37.48
N SER A 9 17.36 -43.78 36.45
CA SER A 9 16.82 -43.11 35.26
C SER A 9 17.79 -42.27 34.40
N SER A 10 18.44 -42.94 33.47
CA SER A 10 18.83 -42.37 32.18
C SER A 10 17.57 -41.97 31.40
N ALA A 11 17.22 -40.69 31.43
CA ALA A 11 16.27 -40.15 30.46
C ALA A 11 16.88 -40.24 29.07
N SER A 12 16.52 -41.28 28.31
CA SER A 12 16.90 -41.43 26.90
C SER A 12 16.59 -40.13 26.15
N PRO A 13 17.55 -39.55 25.40
CA PRO A 13 17.31 -38.31 24.67
C PRO A 13 16.17 -38.53 23.67
N ALA A 14 15.19 -37.62 23.68
CA ALA A 14 14.10 -37.64 22.71
C ALA A 14 14.66 -37.82 21.28
N PRO A 15 14.12 -38.74 20.46
CA PRO A 15 14.68 -39.07 19.17
C PRO A 15 14.76 -37.82 18.29
N ALA A 16 15.90 -37.61 17.65
CA ALA A 16 16.08 -36.51 16.70
C ALA A 16 15.10 -36.68 15.53
N ALA A 17 14.50 -35.57 15.05
CA ALA A 17 13.63 -35.60 13.88
C ALA A 17 14.38 -36.22 12.69
N ARG A 18 13.77 -37.20 12.02
CA ARG A 18 14.35 -37.83 10.83
C ARG A 18 14.49 -36.77 9.74
N TRP A 19 15.62 -36.74 9.05
CA TRP A 19 15.92 -35.76 8.00
C TRP A 19 14.79 -35.55 6.97
N PRO A 20 14.07 -36.60 6.50
CA PRO A 20 12.93 -36.42 5.60
C PRO A 20 11.77 -35.61 6.20
N VAL A 21 11.49 -35.77 7.50
CA VAL A 21 10.43 -35.03 8.21
C VAL A 21 10.83 -33.56 8.37
N PHE A 22 12.11 -33.32 8.65
CA PHE A 22 12.66 -31.97 8.71
C PHE A 22 12.47 -31.25 7.38
N LEU A 23 12.92 -31.85 6.27
CA LEU A 23 12.79 -31.28 4.93
C LEU A 23 11.33 -31.08 4.52
N ALA A 24 10.45 -32.05 4.78
CA ALA A 24 9.02 -31.92 4.49
C ALA A 24 8.37 -30.78 5.28
N SER A 25 8.76 -30.59 6.55
CA SER A 25 8.25 -29.49 7.36
C SER A 25 8.74 -28.14 6.85
N VAL A 26 10.03 -28.04 6.48
CA VAL A 26 10.62 -26.85 5.84
C VAL A 26 9.89 -26.51 4.55
N ALA A 27 9.63 -27.51 3.69
CA ALA A 27 8.89 -27.33 2.45
C ALA A 27 7.44 -26.87 2.69
N ALA A 28 6.75 -27.43 3.68
CA ALA A 28 5.39 -27.01 4.03
C ALA A 28 5.33 -25.57 4.56
N ILE A 29 6.31 -25.16 5.37
CA ILE A 29 6.45 -23.78 5.84
C ILE A 29 6.73 -22.84 4.65
N ALA A 30 7.69 -23.21 3.80
CA ALA A 30 8.06 -22.41 2.65
C ALA A 30 6.90 -22.26 1.65
N ALA A 31 6.14 -23.32 1.40
CA ALA A 31 4.95 -23.32 0.57
C ALA A 31 3.87 -22.36 1.12
N THR A 32 3.60 -22.44 2.42
CA THR A 32 2.58 -21.59 3.07
C THR A 32 2.95 -20.11 2.98
N TYR A 33 4.21 -19.76 3.29
CA TYR A 33 4.68 -18.38 3.21
C TYR A 33 4.77 -17.88 1.77
N THR A 34 5.23 -18.70 0.82
CA THR A 34 5.29 -18.32 -0.60
C THR A 34 3.89 -18.00 -1.11
N TYR A 35 2.90 -18.84 -0.77
CA TYR A 35 1.51 -18.60 -1.12
C TYR A 35 0.97 -17.29 -0.54
N PHE A 36 1.24 -17.03 0.75
CA PHE A 36 0.82 -15.79 1.39
C PHE A 36 1.47 -14.56 0.76
N LEU A 37 2.80 -14.54 0.74
CA LEU A 37 3.60 -13.38 0.32
C LEU A 37 3.29 -13.00 -1.12
N ILE A 38 3.42 -13.93 -2.09
CA ILE A 38 3.33 -13.52 -3.50
C ILE A 38 1.91 -13.45 -4.03
N PHE A 39 0.98 -14.21 -3.45
CA PHE A 39 -0.37 -14.29 -3.98
C PHE A 39 -1.41 -13.60 -3.10
N ALA A 40 -1.60 -14.07 -1.87
CA ALA A 40 -2.67 -13.55 -1.02
C ALA A 40 -2.50 -12.06 -0.68
N GLU A 41 -1.26 -11.59 -0.55
CA GLU A 41 -0.93 -10.20 -0.21
C GLU A 41 -0.71 -9.32 -1.45
N PHE A 42 -0.13 -9.85 -2.53
CA PHE A 42 0.22 -9.07 -3.73
C PHE A 42 -0.62 -9.43 -4.96
N ALA A 43 -0.31 -10.56 -5.63
CA ALA A 43 -0.84 -10.84 -6.96
C ALA A 43 -2.36 -10.89 -7.02
N PHE A 44 -3.02 -11.35 -5.95
CA PHE A 44 -4.47 -11.37 -5.88
C PHE A 44 -5.07 -9.96 -5.90
N LEU A 45 -4.54 -9.05 -5.07
CA LEU A 45 -5.05 -7.68 -4.99
C LEU A 45 -4.77 -6.92 -6.29
N GLU A 46 -3.59 -7.10 -6.89
CA GLU A 46 -3.24 -6.50 -8.18
C GLU A 46 -4.13 -7.04 -9.32
N PHE A 47 -4.35 -8.36 -9.36
CA PHE A 47 -5.25 -8.99 -10.33
C PHE A 47 -6.69 -8.49 -10.17
N ALA A 48 -7.17 -8.36 -8.93
CA ALA A 48 -8.50 -7.86 -8.65
C ALA A 48 -8.64 -6.37 -9.01
N ALA A 49 -7.62 -5.55 -8.74
CA ALA A 49 -7.61 -4.12 -9.05
C ALA A 49 -7.75 -3.84 -10.56
N ALA A 50 -7.34 -4.77 -11.43
CA ALA A 50 -7.56 -4.66 -12.88
C ALA A 50 -9.04 -4.73 -13.29
N SER A 51 -9.92 -5.25 -12.44
CA SER A 51 -11.35 -5.46 -12.74
C SER A 51 -12.31 -4.80 -11.75
N LEU A 52 -11.80 -4.25 -10.63
CA LEU A 52 -12.58 -3.66 -9.55
C LEU A 52 -12.27 -2.19 -9.36
N ASN A 53 -13.29 -1.41 -9.03
CA ASN A 53 -13.09 -0.03 -8.58
C ASN A 53 -12.73 0.03 -7.07
N ALA A 54 -12.37 1.23 -6.58
CA ALA A 54 -11.98 1.44 -5.19
C ALA A 54 -13.07 1.02 -4.17
N GLU A 55 -14.34 1.28 -4.47
CA GLU A 55 -15.47 0.88 -3.61
C GLU A 55 -15.60 -0.65 -3.49
N GLN A 56 -15.30 -1.38 -4.56
CA GLN A 56 -15.35 -2.85 -4.61
C GLN A 56 -14.11 -3.51 -4.01
N MET A 57 -12.99 -2.79 -3.87
CA MET A 57 -11.77 -3.34 -3.26
C MET A 57 -11.94 -3.53 -1.74
N LYS A 58 -12.69 -2.65 -1.07
CA LYS A 58 -12.95 -2.73 0.38
C LYS A 58 -13.69 -4.02 0.81
N PRO A 59 -14.82 -4.41 0.19
CA PRO A 59 -15.47 -5.68 0.53
C PRO A 59 -14.61 -6.90 0.17
N LEU A 60 -13.77 -6.82 -0.86
CA LEU A 60 -12.83 -7.88 -1.21
C LEU A 60 -11.78 -8.12 -0.12
N MET A 61 -11.12 -7.06 0.36
CA MET A 61 -10.16 -7.17 1.46
C MET A 61 -10.82 -7.61 2.77
N THR A 62 -12.05 -7.14 3.01
CA THR A 62 -12.85 -7.57 4.16
C THR A 62 -13.16 -9.07 4.09
N ALA A 63 -13.57 -9.57 2.93
CA ALA A 63 -13.84 -10.98 2.70
C ALA A 63 -12.58 -11.84 2.90
N LEU A 64 -11.43 -11.38 2.41
CA LEU A 64 -10.13 -12.02 2.62
C LEU A 64 -9.80 -12.15 4.12
N GLY A 65 -9.90 -11.05 4.87
CA GLY A 65 -9.62 -11.04 6.31
C GLY A 65 -10.60 -11.89 7.13
N LEU A 66 -11.90 -11.77 6.87
CA LEU A 66 -12.93 -12.58 7.54
C LEU A 66 -12.77 -14.07 7.23
N GLY A 67 -12.48 -14.42 5.98
CA GLY A 67 -12.14 -15.78 5.58
C GLY A 67 -10.97 -16.30 6.41
N GLY A 68 -9.90 -15.51 6.52
CA GLY A 68 -8.74 -15.76 7.37
C GLY A 68 -9.07 -16.14 8.81
N ILE A 69 -9.87 -15.30 9.46
CA ILE A 69 -10.32 -15.48 10.85
C ILE A 69 -11.14 -16.77 10.98
N VAL A 70 -12.15 -16.95 10.11
CA VAL A 70 -13.02 -18.13 10.12
C VAL A 70 -12.22 -19.41 9.90
N GLY A 71 -11.28 -19.39 8.95
CA GLY A 71 -10.40 -20.51 8.64
C GLY A 71 -9.53 -20.92 9.82
N SER A 72 -8.95 -19.94 10.51
CA SER A 72 -8.16 -20.17 11.72
C SER A 72 -8.99 -20.80 12.84
N LEU A 73 -10.20 -20.29 13.10
CA LEU A 73 -11.10 -20.83 14.14
C LEU A 73 -11.57 -22.25 13.78
N PHE A 74 -11.92 -22.50 12.52
CA PHE A 74 -12.39 -23.80 12.06
C PHE A 74 -11.28 -24.86 12.13
N ALA A 75 -10.05 -24.49 11.77
CA ALA A 75 -8.89 -25.36 11.95
C ALA A 75 -8.67 -25.75 13.40
N ALA A 76 -8.75 -24.80 14.35
CA ALA A 76 -8.63 -25.10 15.77
C ALA A 76 -9.76 -26.00 16.28
N ALA A 77 -11.01 -25.74 15.87
CA ALA A 77 -12.17 -26.52 16.29
C ALA A 77 -12.13 -27.97 15.81
N ARG A 78 -11.51 -28.24 14.64
CA ARG A 78 -11.43 -29.59 14.07
C ARG A 78 -10.10 -30.30 14.32
N PHE A 79 -9.09 -29.58 14.82
CA PHE A 79 -7.73 -30.09 14.95
C PHE A 79 -7.68 -31.38 15.77
N SER A 80 -6.96 -32.37 15.25
CA SER A 80 -6.63 -33.60 15.94
C SER A 80 -5.29 -34.11 15.43
N LEU A 81 -4.45 -34.61 16.34
CA LEU A 81 -3.14 -35.17 15.99
C LEU A 81 -3.26 -36.31 14.97
N ALA A 82 -4.30 -37.14 15.08
CA ALA A 82 -4.58 -38.23 14.15
C ALA A 82 -4.92 -37.74 12.73
N ARG A 83 -5.36 -36.48 12.60
CA ARG A 83 -5.83 -35.87 11.34
C ARG A 83 -4.93 -34.76 10.83
N ILE A 84 -3.70 -34.63 11.33
CA ILE A 84 -2.72 -33.64 10.85
C ILE A 84 -2.59 -33.68 9.31
N ARG A 85 -2.39 -34.88 8.76
CA ARG A 85 -2.18 -35.06 7.32
C ARG A 85 -3.38 -34.68 6.46
N PRO A 86 -4.59 -35.22 6.67
CA PRO A 86 -5.75 -34.82 5.86
C PRO A 86 -6.08 -33.34 6.02
N HIS A 87 -5.82 -32.74 7.19
CA HIS A 87 -6.06 -31.31 7.39
C HIS A 87 -5.05 -30.45 6.62
N LEU A 88 -3.75 -30.77 6.67
CA LEU A 88 -2.74 -30.07 5.87
C LEU A 88 -2.97 -30.26 4.37
N ALA A 89 -3.29 -31.49 3.94
CA ALA A 89 -3.58 -31.79 2.56
C ALA A 89 -4.79 -31.00 2.05
N LEU A 90 -5.87 -30.91 2.84
CA LEU A 90 -7.02 -30.08 2.52
C LEU A 90 -6.61 -28.60 2.37
N GLY A 91 -5.85 -28.06 3.32
CA GLY A 91 -5.40 -26.67 3.28
C GLY A 91 -4.59 -26.37 2.00
N PHE A 92 -3.60 -27.19 1.69
CA PHE A 92 -2.76 -27.00 0.50
C PHE A 92 -3.50 -27.24 -0.81
N LEU A 93 -4.29 -28.30 -0.91
CA LEU A 93 -5.06 -28.59 -2.12
C LEU A 93 -6.08 -27.48 -2.40
N ALA A 94 -6.83 -27.07 -1.38
CA ALA A 94 -7.81 -26.00 -1.53
C ALA A 94 -7.14 -24.66 -1.86
N SER A 95 -6.01 -24.33 -1.24
CA SER A 95 -5.23 -23.13 -1.57
C SER A 95 -4.78 -23.14 -3.04
N ALA A 96 -4.26 -24.28 -3.53
CA ALA A 96 -3.83 -24.44 -4.92
C ALA A 96 -5.01 -24.27 -5.90
N LEU A 97 -6.16 -24.88 -5.61
CA LEU A 97 -7.36 -24.80 -6.44
C LEU A 97 -7.93 -23.37 -6.45
N VAL A 98 -8.00 -22.69 -5.31
CA VAL A 98 -8.52 -21.33 -5.22
C VAL A 98 -7.62 -20.33 -5.97
N ALA A 99 -6.29 -20.52 -5.93
CA ALA A 99 -5.39 -19.73 -6.76
C ALA A 99 -5.70 -19.90 -8.26
N LEU A 100 -5.94 -21.12 -8.74
CA LEU A 100 -6.32 -21.37 -10.14
C LEU A 100 -7.71 -20.80 -10.47
N LEU A 101 -8.68 -20.93 -9.57
CA LEU A 101 -10.04 -20.37 -9.74
C LEU A 101 -10.02 -18.84 -9.82
N THR A 102 -9.06 -18.19 -9.17
CA THR A 102 -8.88 -16.73 -9.25
C THR A 102 -8.62 -16.30 -10.69
N LEU A 103 -7.81 -17.05 -11.46
CA LEU A 103 -7.55 -16.75 -12.88
C LEU A 103 -8.80 -16.83 -13.77
N ALA A 104 -9.77 -17.66 -13.36
CA ALA A 104 -11.05 -17.81 -14.06
C ALA A 104 -12.09 -16.77 -13.62
N SER A 105 -11.83 -15.99 -12.57
CA SER A 105 -12.77 -15.01 -12.03
C SER A 105 -12.88 -13.80 -12.96
N ARG A 106 -14.10 -13.48 -13.39
CA ARG A 106 -14.39 -12.38 -14.34
C ARG A 106 -15.36 -11.34 -13.81
N SER A 107 -15.96 -11.59 -12.64
CA SER A 107 -16.94 -10.68 -12.03
C SER A 107 -16.54 -10.30 -10.60
N PRO A 108 -17.01 -9.14 -10.10
CA PRO A 108 -16.75 -8.74 -8.71
C PRO A 108 -17.19 -9.76 -7.67
N ALA A 109 -18.35 -10.40 -7.89
CA ALA A 109 -18.84 -11.45 -7.00
C ALA A 109 -17.89 -12.65 -6.95
N THR A 110 -17.36 -13.10 -8.10
CA THR A 110 -16.39 -14.20 -8.15
C THR A 110 -15.05 -13.85 -7.50
N LEU A 111 -14.58 -12.60 -7.64
CA LEU A 111 -13.35 -12.15 -7.00
C LEU A 111 -13.49 -12.05 -5.48
N ILE A 112 -14.62 -11.53 -4.98
CA ILE A 112 -14.90 -11.47 -3.53
C ILE A 112 -15.05 -12.89 -2.95
N ALA A 113 -15.71 -13.80 -3.66
CA ALA A 113 -15.80 -15.21 -3.26
C ALA A 113 -14.41 -15.87 -3.21
N SER A 114 -13.58 -15.64 -4.23
CA SER A 114 -12.17 -16.08 -4.25
C SER A 114 -11.41 -15.51 -3.04
N ALA A 115 -11.57 -14.21 -2.72
CA ALA A 115 -10.96 -13.58 -1.56
C ALA A 115 -11.30 -14.32 -0.25
N ALA A 116 -12.59 -14.58 -0.01
CA ALA A 116 -13.05 -15.30 1.16
C ALA A 116 -12.44 -16.71 1.26
N LEU A 117 -12.37 -17.43 0.14
CA LEU A 117 -11.80 -18.77 0.08
C LEU A 117 -10.27 -18.77 0.28
N ILE A 118 -9.55 -17.79 -0.30
CA ILE A 118 -8.11 -17.60 -0.08
C ILE A 118 -7.86 -17.44 1.42
N GLY A 119 -8.58 -16.51 2.05
CA GLY A 119 -8.49 -16.28 3.49
C GLY A 119 -8.80 -17.55 4.29
N LEU A 120 -9.93 -18.21 3.99
CA LEU A 120 -10.38 -19.42 4.69
C LEU A 120 -9.32 -20.51 4.68
N PHE A 121 -8.78 -20.87 3.51
CA PHE A 121 -7.83 -21.97 3.41
C PHE A 121 -6.43 -21.59 3.86
N LEU A 122 -6.04 -20.32 3.74
CA LEU A 122 -4.78 -19.85 4.32
C LEU A 122 -4.84 -19.84 5.85
N GLY A 123 -5.93 -19.34 6.44
CA GLY A 123 -6.18 -19.38 7.88
C GLY A 123 -6.24 -20.82 8.41
N TRP A 124 -6.81 -21.74 7.64
CA TRP A 124 -6.83 -23.16 7.96
C TRP A 124 -5.43 -23.78 7.91
N ALA A 125 -4.69 -23.54 6.83
CA ALA A 125 -3.36 -24.10 6.59
C ALA A 125 -2.35 -23.61 7.64
N THR A 126 -2.33 -22.31 7.94
CA THR A 126 -1.40 -21.70 8.90
C THR A 126 -1.57 -22.25 10.32
N VAL A 127 -2.80 -22.32 10.83
CA VAL A 127 -3.09 -22.86 12.16
C VAL A 127 -2.78 -24.36 12.22
N THR A 128 -3.21 -25.12 11.21
CA THR A 128 -2.96 -26.57 11.15
C THR A 128 -1.46 -26.85 11.10
N LEU A 129 -0.70 -26.11 10.27
CA LEU A 129 0.74 -26.24 10.16
C LEU A 129 1.42 -25.94 11.50
N ALA A 130 1.14 -24.79 12.12
CA ALA A 130 1.73 -24.43 13.40
C ALA A 130 1.54 -25.52 14.46
N LEU A 131 0.32 -26.06 14.59
CA LEU A 131 0.00 -27.11 15.56
C LEU A 131 0.65 -28.47 15.23
N SER A 132 1.02 -28.69 13.97
CA SER A 132 1.63 -29.94 13.51
C SER A 132 3.15 -29.95 13.72
N LEU A 133 3.81 -28.79 13.73
CA LEU A 133 5.27 -28.71 13.69
C LEU A 133 5.96 -29.26 14.95
N LEU A 134 5.48 -28.93 16.15
CA LEU A 134 6.12 -29.42 17.39
C LEU A 134 6.01 -30.95 17.53
N PRO A 135 4.83 -31.59 17.32
CA PRO A 135 4.74 -33.05 17.31
C PRO A 135 5.64 -33.74 16.27
N LEU A 136 5.84 -33.12 15.09
CA LEU A 136 6.61 -33.71 14.00
C LEU A 136 8.12 -33.54 14.16
N LEU A 137 8.56 -32.38 14.65
CA LEU A 137 9.98 -31.98 14.70
C LEU A 137 10.62 -32.11 16.09
N GLY A 138 9.80 -32.17 17.13
CA GLY A 138 10.26 -32.05 18.52
C GLY A 138 10.86 -30.67 18.82
N THR A 139 11.31 -30.48 20.06
CA THR A 139 11.76 -29.17 20.57
C THR A 139 13.07 -28.68 19.96
N ARG A 140 13.96 -29.59 19.53
CA ARG A 140 15.29 -29.26 19.00
C ARG A 140 15.27 -28.76 17.55
N ALA A 141 14.43 -29.36 16.69
CA ALA A 141 14.41 -29.07 15.26
C ALA A 141 13.33 -28.06 14.85
N LEU A 142 12.34 -27.80 15.72
CA LEU A 142 11.23 -26.88 15.44
C LEU A 142 11.70 -25.49 14.96
N ALA A 143 12.48 -24.78 15.77
CA ALA A 143 12.85 -23.39 15.47
C ALA A 143 13.79 -23.27 14.25
N PRO A 144 14.82 -24.13 14.08
CA PRO A 144 15.61 -24.15 12.86
C PRO A 144 14.80 -24.44 11.59
N ALA A 145 13.83 -25.37 11.64
CA ALA A 145 12.96 -25.65 10.50
C ALA A 145 12.10 -24.45 10.13
N CYS A 146 11.55 -23.74 11.13
CA CYS A 146 10.78 -22.51 10.93
C CYS A 146 11.64 -21.41 10.29
N GLY A 147 12.86 -21.20 10.79
CA GLY A 147 13.78 -20.20 10.24
C GLY A 147 14.20 -20.48 8.81
N LEU A 148 14.53 -21.74 8.49
CA LEU A 148 14.87 -22.13 7.13
C LEU A 148 13.67 -22.04 6.18
N GLY A 149 12.50 -22.55 6.59
CA GLY A 149 11.30 -22.52 5.75
C GLY A 149 10.80 -21.10 5.45
N THR A 150 10.74 -20.23 6.46
CA THR A 150 10.37 -18.82 6.28
C THR A 150 11.41 -18.07 5.45
N GLY A 151 12.70 -18.26 5.72
CA GLY A 151 13.78 -17.65 4.97
C GLY A 151 13.79 -18.04 3.49
N LEU A 152 13.59 -19.33 3.17
CA LEU A 152 13.50 -19.81 1.78
C LEU A 152 12.31 -19.19 1.05
N ALA A 153 11.16 -19.05 1.70
CA ALA A 153 9.99 -18.43 1.09
C ALA A 153 10.25 -16.95 0.74
N TYR A 154 10.77 -16.16 1.68
CA TYR A 154 11.11 -14.77 1.40
C TYR A 154 12.19 -14.64 0.32
N ALA A 155 13.21 -15.49 0.34
CA ALA A 155 14.27 -15.49 -0.66
C ALA A 155 13.75 -15.83 -2.06
N LEU A 156 12.81 -16.78 -2.16
CA LEU A 156 12.11 -17.10 -3.40
C LEU A 156 11.27 -15.92 -3.89
N CYS A 157 10.46 -15.34 -3.00
CA CYS A 157 9.57 -14.22 -3.36
C CYS A 157 10.34 -12.95 -3.75
N ASN A 158 11.58 -12.78 -3.28
CA ASN A 158 12.47 -11.68 -3.67
C ASN A 158 13.38 -12.02 -4.87
N GLN A 159 13.14 -13.11 -5.59
CA GLN A 159 13.83 -13.33 -6.87
C GLN A 159 13.29 -12.34 -7.92
N PRO A 160 14.13 -11.57 -8.64
CA PRO A 160 13.67 -10.57 -9.59
C PRO A 160 12.66 -11.13 -10.61
N ALA A 161 12.97 -12.31 -11.17
CA ALA A 161 12.12 -12.99 -12.16
C ALA A 161 10.71 -13.33 -11.65
N LEU A 162 10.55 -13.49 -10.34
CA LEU A 162 9.27 -13.82 -9.71
C LEU A 162 8.58 -12.57 -9.14
N PHE A 163 9.33 -11.70 -8.47
CA PHE A 163 8.82 -10.47 -7.86
C PHE A 163 8.23 -9.50 -8.89
N THR A 164 8.85 -9.37 -10.07
CA THR A 164 8.37 -8.48 -11.15
C THR A 164 7.52 -9.21 -12.19
N ALA A 165 7.18 -10.48 -11.96
CA ALA A 165 6.35 -11.24 -12.87
C ALA A 165 4.91 -10.71 -12.89
N PRO A 166 4.18 -10.82 -14.02
CA PRO A 166 2.77 -10.47 -14.07
C PRO A 166 1.95 -11.23 -13.00
N PRO A 167 0.83 -10.67 -12.50
CA PRO A 167 0.01 -11.30 -11.47
C PRO A 167 -0.39 -12.74 -11.80
N ALA A 168 -0.73 -13.04 -13.07
CA ALA A 168 -1.07 -14.39 -13.49
C ALA A 168 0.06 -15.41 -13.25
N THR A 169 1.31 -15.02 -13.52
CA THR A 169 2.49 -15.88 -13.28
C THR A 169 2.73 -16.09 -11.79
N GLN A 170 2.53 -15.05 -10.97
CA GLN A 170 2.64 -15.15 -9.52
C GLN A 170 1.54 -16.05 -8.92
N ILE A 171 0.32 -15.99 -9.45
CA ILE A 171 -0.80 -16.88 -9.08
C ILE A 171 -0.50 -18.34 -9.44
N LEU A 172 0.04 -18.61 -10.64
CA LEU A 172 0.44 -19.96 -11.02
C LEU A 172 1.58 -20.47 -10.13
N THR A 173 2.55 -19.61 -9.82
CA THR A 173 3.67 -19.95 -8.92
C THR A 173 3.18 -20.26 -7.51
N SER A 174 2.22 -19.51 -6.98
CA SER A 174 1.65 -19.78 -5.65
C SER A 174 0.86 -21.08 -5.62
N SER A 175 0.10 -21.39 -6.69
CA SER A 175 -0.57 -22.69 -6.84
C SER A 175 0.43 -23.85 -6.84
N PHE A 176 1.53 -23.72 -7.59
CA PHE A 176 2.62 -24.71 -7.61
C PHE A 176 3.29 -24.85 -6.22
N ALA A 177 3.52 -23.74 -5.52
CA ALA A 177 4.04 -23.75 -4.16
C ALA A 177 3.10 -24.51 -3.20
N ALA A 178 1.78 -24.26 -3.29
CA ALA A 178 0.79 -24.98 -2.51
C ALA A 178 0.76 -26.49 -2.84
N LEU A 179 0.88 -26.88 -4.12
CA LEU A 179 1.01 -28.28 -4.52
C LEU A 179 2.30 -28.93 -3.99
N THR A 180 3.40 -28.18 -3.91
CA THR A 180 4.64 -28.63 -3.27
C THR A 180 4.41 -28.88 -1.77
N GLY A 181 3.66 -28.01 -1.10
CA GLY A 181 3.20 -28.21 0.28
C GLY A 181 2.35 -29.47 0.42
N LEU A 182 1.43 -29.72 -0.52
CA LEU A 182 0.61 -30.95 -0.57
C LEU A 182 1.50 -32.20 -0.68
N VAL A 183 2.49 -32.20 -1.58
CA VAL A 183 3.45 -33.31 -1.70
C VAL A 183 4.22 -33.50 -0.40
N ALA A 184 4.64 -32.42 0.27
CA ALA A 184 5.31 -32.50 1.56
C ALA A 184 4.47 -33.24 2.62
N THR A 185 3.13 -33.11 2.60
CA THR A 185 2.24 -33.87 3.51
C THR A 185 2.27 -35.39 3.33
N ILE A 186 2.68 -35.87 2.15
CA ILE A 186 2.87 -37.29 1.87
C ILE A 186 4.11 -37.79 2.62
N TRP A 187 5.20 -37.03 2.61
CA TRP A 187 6.45 -37.40 3.29
C TRP A 187 6.34 -37.33 4.82
N LEU A 188 5.36 -36.56 5.34
CA LEU A 188 4.98 -36.59 6.75
C LEU A 188 4.28 -37.92 7.17
N ARG A 189 3.91 -38.81 6.24
CA ARG A 189 3.29 -40.14 6.47
C ARG A 189 4.20 -41.14 7.17
N SER A 190 5.49 -41.11 6.87
CA SER A 190 6.41 -42.22 7.17
C SER A 190 6.93 -42.23 8.60
N SER A 191 6.50 -41.26 9.43
CA SER A 191 7.20 -40.93 10.67
C SER A 191 6.32 -40.46 11.81
N THR A 192 4.98 -40.56 11.75
CA THR A 192 4.14 -40.35 12.93
C THR A 192 4.31 -41.53 13.88
N PRO A 193 5.06 -41.40 14.99
CA PRO A 193 5.11 -42.44 16.01
C PRO A 193 3.73 -42.53 16.65
N SER A 194 3.41 -43.70 17.22
CA SER A 194 2.33 -43.86 18.17
C SER A 194 2.63 -43.06 19.45
N PHE A 195 2.51 -41.74 19.38
CA PHE A 195 2.62 -40.89 20.56
C PHE A 195 1.39 -41.12 21.44
N SER A 196 1.59 -41.70 22.63
CA SER A 196 0.59 -41.71 23.67
C SER A 196 0.33 -40.27 24.13
N THR A 197 -0.94 -39.91 24.24
CA THR A 197 -1.45 -38.59 24.64
C THR A 197 -0.83 -38.10 25.97
N GLU A 198 -0.44 -39.02 26.85
CA GLU A 198 0.25 -38.74 28.11
C GLU A 198 1.66 -38.14 27.93
N SER A 199 2.44 -38.58 26.94
CA SER A 199 3.82 -38.11 26.72
C SER A 199 3.91 -36.67 26.20
N LEU A 200 2.90 -36.22 25.44
CA LEU A 200 2.77 -34.82 25.07
C LEU A 200 2.44 -33.98 26.31
N SER A 201 1.51 -34.39 27.17
CA SER A 201 1.05 -33.57 28.30
C SER A 201 2.17 -33.19 29.29
N SER A 202 3.16 -34.06 29.51
CA SER A 202 4.29 -33.80 30.40
C SER A 202 5.41 -32.96 29.76
N THR A 203 5.47 -32.87 28.43
CA THR A 203 6.54 -32.20 27.68
C THR A 203 6.10 -30.91 26.96
N THR A 204 4.79 -30.69 26.75
CA THR A 204 4.29 -29.72 25.74
C THR A 204 3.84 -28.35 26.26
N ALA A 205 3.67 -28.12 27.56
CA ALA A 205 3.25 -26.82 28.07
C ALA A 205 4.45 -25.89 28.39
N THR A 206 5.19 -25.45 27.37
CA THR A 206 6.31 -24.50 27.58
C THR A 206 5.86 -23.05 27.82
N LEU A 207 4.65 -22.68 27.37
CA LEU A 207 4.06 -21.35 27.55
C LEU A 207 2.84 -21.42 28.48
N ARG A 208 2.86 -20.61 29.56
CA ARG A 208 1.77 -20.59 30.56
C ARG A 208 0.50 -19.97 29.97
N HIS A 209 -0.68 -20.34 30.47
CA HIS A 209 -1.96 -19.74 30.07
C HIS A 209 -1.96 -18.20 30.22
N SER A 210 -1.29 -17.67 31.25
CA SER A 210 -1.08 -16.23 31.49
C SER A 210 -0.26 -15.51 30.42
N ASP A 211 0.36 -16.24 29.49
CA ASP A 211 1.30 -15.71 28.51
C ASP A 211 0.63 -15.53 27.15
N ALA A 212 -0.56 -16.12 26.96
CA ALA A 212 -1.29 -16.08 25.69
C ALA A 212 -1.60 -14.64 25.26
N THR A 213 -2.25 -13.86 26.14
CA THR A 213 -2.59 -12.46 25.86
C THR A 213 -1.35 -11.62 25.58
N ARG A 214 -0.25 -11.88 26.30
CA ARG A 214 1.01 -11.14 26.12
C ARG A 214 1.62 -11.36 24.75
N TRP A 215 1.69 -12.62 24.30
CA TRP A 215 2.19 -12.93 22.96
C TRP A 215 1.29 -12.40 21.85
N ILE A 216 -0.03 -12.54 21.99
CA ILE A 216 -0.99 -11.98 21.01
C ILE A 216 -0.82 -10.46 20.91
N THR A 217 -0.72 -9.77 22.06
CA THR A 217 -0.57 -8.31 22.12
C THR A 217 0.76 -7.84 21.51
N ALA A 218 1.87 -8.51 21.82
CA ALA A 218 3.17 -8.17 21.27
C ALA A 218 3.23 -8.38 19.75
N PHE A 219 2.66 -9.47 19.25
CA PHE A 219 2.62 -9.74 17.81
C PHE A 219 1.60 -8.87 17.07
N PHE A 220 0.50 -8.47 17.71
CA PHE A 220 -0.40 -7.48 17.15
C PHE A 220 0.36 -6.19 16.84
N ALA A 221 1.18 -5.68 17.76
CA ALA A 221 1.99 -4.48 17.53
C ALA A 221 3.01 -4.67 16.40
N LEU A 222 3.67 -5.83 16.31
CA LEU A 222 4.64 -6.14 15.26
C LEU A 222 4.00 -6.25 13.88
N VAL A 223 2.93 -7.03 13.75
CA VAL A 223 2.22 -7.20 12.48
C VAL A 223 1.58 -5.89 12.05
N PHE A 224 1.00 -5.13 12.99
CA PHE A 224 0.47 -3.81 12.69
C PHE A 224 1.55 -2.88 12.12
N LEU A 225 2.70 -2.80 12.78
CA LEU A 225 3.80 -1.95 12.32
C LEU A 225 4.34 -2.41 10.95
N ASP A 226 4.50 -3.72 10.76
CA ASP A 226 4.96 -4.28 9.50
C ASP A 226 3.99 -3.99 8.36
N SER A 227 2.70 -4.33 8.51
CA SER A 227 1.68 -4.08 7.49
C SER A 227 1.53 -2.59 7.15
N LEU A 228 1.66 -1.69 8.14
CA LEU A 228 1.64 -0.25 7.91
C LEU A 228 2.84 0.21 7.09
N ALA A 229 4.05 -0.18 7.50
CA ALA A 229 5.29 0.18 6.81
C ALA A 229 5.32 -0.40 5.39
N PHE A 230 4.94 -1.66 5.25
CA PHE A 230 4.83 -2.35 3.97
C PHE A 230 3.90 -1.61 3.01
N TYR A 231 2.68 -1.27 3.46
CA TYR A 231 1.70 -0.56 2.63
C TYR A 231 2.26 0.77 2.15
N LEU A 232 2.89 1.55 3.04
CA LEU A 232 3.47 2.85 2.70
C LEU A 232 4.66 2.74 1.76
N ILE A 233 5.55 1.75 1.94
CA ILE A 233 6.66 1.50 1.01
C ILE A 233 6.12 1.13 -0.36
N GLN A 234 5.08 0.29 -0.43
CA GLN A 234 4.51 -0.19 -1.69
C GLN A 234 3.82 0.93 -2.49
N HIS A 235 3.13 1.85 -1.81
CA HIS A 235 2.32 2.89 -2.44
C HIS A 235 3.03 4.24 -2.55
N ASN A 236 4.26 4.35 -2.05
CA ASN A 236 5.12 5.51 -2.26
C ASN A 236 6.20 5.18 -3.33
N PRO A 237 6.13 5.79 -4.53
CA PRO A 237 7.08 5.50 -5.61
C PRO A 237 8.55 5.74 -5.22
N ALA A 238 8.83 6.74 -4.38
CA ALA A 238 10.19 7.05 -3.95
C ALA A 238 10.74 5.95 -3.04
N PHE A 239 9.92 5.48 -2.09
CA PHE A 239 10.29 4.39 -1.19
C PHE A 239 10.43 3.08 -1.97
N LYS A 240 9.42 2.70 -2.76
CA LYS A 240 9.44 1.48 -3.58
C LYS A 240 10.66 1.43 -4.51
N THR A 241 10.99 2.55 -5.16
CA THR A 241 12.15 2.63 -6.04
C THR A 241 13.44 2.41 -5.25
N ALA A 242 13.58 3.04 -4.09
CA ALA A 242 14.78 2.93 -3.28
C ALA A 242 14.92 1.59 -2.53
N THR A 243 13.82 0.87 -2.27
CA THR A 243 13.84 -0.33 -1.42
C THR A 243 13.58 -1.64 -2.15
N TRP A 244 12.78 -1.67 -3.23
CA TRP A 244 12.24 -2.92 -3.82
C TRP A 244 12.27 -2.99 -5.36
N SER A 245 12.88 -2.03 -6.07
CA SER A 245 12.72 -1.95 -7.53
C SER A 245 13.84 -2.62 -8.36
N SER A 246 15.11 -2.48 -7.96
CA SER A 246 16.23 -2.98 -8.78
C SER A 246 16.57 -4.44 -8.50
N SER A 247 17.01 -5.17 -9.53
CA SER A 247 17.39 -6.59 -9.42
C SER A 247 18.43 -6.85 -8.32
N PHE A 248 19.44 -5.97 -8.21
CA PHE A 248 20.45 -6.04 -7.14
C PHE A 248 19.84 -5.85 -5.74
N THR A 249 18.89 -4.92 -5.62
CA THR A 249 18.19 -4.65 -4.36
C THR A 249 17.33 -5.84 -3.95
N LEU A 250 16.61 -6.45 -4.89
CA LEU A 250 15.80 -7.65 -4.64
C LEU A 250 16.66 -8.86 -4.24
N GLN A 251 17.78 -9.10 -4.93
CA GLN A 251 18.71 -10.18 -4.56
C GLN A 251 19.33 -9.98 -3.18
N THR A 252 19.71 -8.74 -2.84
CA THR A 252 20.22 -8.44 -1.50
C THR A 252 19.13 -8.59 -0.44
N ASN A 253 17.88 -8.22 -0.71
CA ASN A 253 16.74 -8.50 0.17
C ASN A 253 16.55 -10.00 0.37
N ALA A 254 16.63 -10.81 -0.69
CA ALA A 254 16.52 -12.26 -0.60
C ALA A 254 17.57 -12.89 0.33
N LEU A 255 18.83 -12.44 0.23
CA LEU A 255 19.92 -12.90 1.09
C LEU A 255 19.73 -12.48 2.55
N VAL A 256 19.37 -11.21 2.80
CA VAL A 256 19.13 -10.72 4.16
C VAL A 256 17.94 -11.44 4.79
N HIS A 257 16.86 -11.65 4.03
CA HIS A 257 15.69 -12.38 4.51
C HIS A 257 16.05 -13.81 4.95
N LEU A 258 16.79 -14.54 4.11
CA LEU A 258 17.21 -15.91 4.40
C LEU A 258 18.14 -15.96 5.62
N ALA A 259 19.17 -15.12 5.66
CA ALA A 259 20.13 -15.07 6.75
C ALA A 259 19.45 -14.73 8.09
N ALA A 260 18.64 -13.66 8.11
CA ALA A 260 17.95 -13.21 9.31
C ALA A 260 16.97 -14.27 9.86
N ALA A 261 16.21 -14.94 8.98
CA ALA A 261 15.27 -15.98 9.39
C ALA A 261 15.98 -17.23 9.93
N VAL A 262 17.06 -17.67 9.29
CA VAL A 262 17.89 -18.80 9.76
C VAL A 262 18.52 -18.48 11.12
N LEU A 263 19.11 -17.28 11.27
CA LEU A 263 19.67 -16.82 12.54
C LEU A 263 18.60 -16.73 13.63
N ALA A 264 17.40 -16.24 13.32
CA ALA A 264 16.26 -16.22 14.24
C ALA A 264 15.86 -17.64 14.67
N GLY A 265 15.83 -18.61 13.74
CA GLY A 265 15.55 -20.02 14.05
C GLY A 265 16.55 -20.62 15.04
N PHE A 266 17.85 -20.35 14.87
CA PHE A 266 18.88 -20.77 15.82
C PHE A 266 18.80 -20.02 17.16
N ALA A 267 18.55 -18.71 17.13
CA ALA A 267 18.40 -17.89 18.33
C ALA A 267 17.20 -18.34 19.17
N LEU A 268 16.06 -18.59 18.53
CA LEU A 268 14.85 -19.10 19.19
C LEU A 268 15.05 -20.50 19.75
N ARG A 269 15.94 -21.32 19.17
CA ARG A 269 16.34 -22.62 19.75
C ARG A 269 17.13 -22.43 21.04
N ARG A 270 18.07 -21.48 21.07
CA ARG A 270 19.06 -21.33 22.15
C ARG A 270 18.58 -20.45 23.31
N PHE A 271 17.80 -19.42 23.00
CA PHE A 271 17.41 -18.35 23.92
C PHE A 271 15.90 -18.33 24.18
N ARG A 272 15.50 -17.55 25.18
CA ARG A 272 14.08 -17.23 25.38
C ARG A 272 13.57 -16.43 24.17
N PRO A 273 12.30 -16.58 23.78
CA PRO A 273 11.77 -15.91 22.59
C PRO A 273 11.65 -14.39 22.72
N ALA A 274 11.41 -13.85 23.92
CA ALA A 274 11.15 -12.42 24.10
C ALA A 274 12.28 -11.50 23.59
N PRO A 275 13.57 -11.75 23.90
CA PRO A 275 14.67 -10.98 23.30
C PRO A 275 14.71 -11.01 21.77
N VAL A 276 14.39 -12.15 21.14
CA VAL A 276 14.38 -12.25 19.67
C VAL A 276 13.26 -11.39 19.08
N VAL A 277 12.08 -11.41 19.70
CA VAL A 277 10.92 -10.61 19.29
C VAL A 277 11.14 -9.12 19.55
N LEU A 278 11.78 -8.75 20.67
CA LEU A 278 12.18 -7.37 20.94
C LEU A 278 13.25 -6.87 19.97
N ALA A 279 14.20 -7.72 19.56
CA ALA A 279 15.18 -7.37 18.54
C ALA A 279 14.50 -7.11 17.19
N ALA A 280 13.53 -7.94 16.79
CA ALA A 280 12.75 -7.71 15.57
C ALA A 280 11.99 -6.38 15.63
N LEU A 281 11.34 -6.08 16.76
CA LEU A 281 10.66 -4.81 16.99
C LEU A 281 11.62 -3.62 16.88
N ALA A 282 12.77 -3.69 17.54
CA ALA A 282 13.77 -2.62 17.51
C ALA A 282 14.24 -2.35 16.07
N LEU A 283 14.46 -3.41 15.29
CA LEU A 283 14.82 -3.29 13.87
C LEU A 283 13.71 -2.62 13.05
N LEU A 284 12.45 -3.04 13.21
CA LEU A 284 11.31 -2.47 12.49
C LEU A 284 11.07 -0.99 12.87
N VAL A 285 11.07 -0.67 14.16
CA VAL A 285 10.92 0.71 14.65
C VAL A 285 12.04 1.61 14.13
N THR A 286 13.29 1.13 14.19
CA THR A 286 14.45 1.88 13.69
C THR A 286 14.34 2.07 12.18
N ALA A 287 13.97 1.04 11.43
CA ALA A 287 13.80 1.15 9.99
C ALA A 287 12.73 2.19 9.61
N CYS A 288 11.58 2.18 10.28
CA CYS A 288 10.52 3.15 10.05
C CYS A 288 10.95 4.57 10.43
N ALA A 289 11.67 4.74 11.54
CA ALA A 289 12.21 6.04 11.93
C ALA A 289 13.22 6.59 10.91
N LEU A 290 14.06 5.73 10.33
CA LEU A 290 14.98 6.11 9.25
C LEU A 290 14.23 6.49 7.97
N LEU A 291 13.16 5.79 7.61
CA LEU A 291 12.30 6.13 6.46
C LEU A 291 11.60 7.49 6.64
N ASN A 292 11.32 7.88 7.88
CA ASN A 292 10.72 9.18 8.20
C ASN A 292 11.73 10.35 8.22
N SER A 293 13.02 10.08 8.05
CA SER A 293 14.04 11.13 8.10
C SER A 293 13.99 12.02 6.85
N PRO A 294 14.36 13.32 6.93
CA PRO A 294 14.33 14.22 5.77
C PRO A 294 15.22 13.76 4.59
N ALA A 295 16.30 13.05 4.90
CA ALA A 295 17.18 12.38 3.93
C ALA A 295 17.34 10.90 4.35
N PRO A 296 16.39 10.01 3.97
CA PRO A 296 16.40 8.63 4.44
C PRO A 296 17.64 7.87 3.97
N PRO A 297 18.40 7.21 4.87
CA PRO A 297 19.43 6.27 4.47
C PRO A 297 18.78 4.96 4.00
N PHE A 298 18.22 4.96 2.78
CA PHE A 298 17.37 3.88 2.26
C PHE A 298 18.02 2.49 2.32
N ALA A 299 19.32 2.38 2.05
CA ALA A 299 20.03 1.09 2.12
C ALA A 299 19.98 0.49 3.54
N LEU A 300 20.27 1.30 4.56
CA LEU A 300 20.24 0.87 5.96
C LEU A 300 18.81 0.60 6.41
N ALA A 301 17.88 1.52 6.14
CA ALA A 301 16.47 1.37 6.50
C ALA A 301 15.88 0.07 5.93
N ARG A 302 16.14 -0.21 4.65
CA ARG A 302 15.75 -1.45 3.97
C ARG A 302 16.33 -2.69 4.63
N THR A 303 17.63 -2.72 4.89
CA THR A 303 18.28 -3.90 5.52
C THR A 303 17.72 -4.18 6.90
N LEU A 304 17.49 -3.15 7.71
CA LEU A 304 16.90 -3.28 9.05
C LEU A 304 15.44 -3.76 8.96
N TYR A 305 14.66 -3.20 8.04
CA TYR A 305 13.27 -3.61 7.82
C TYR A 305 13.18 -5.09 7.41
N VAL A 306 13.89 -5.48 6.36
CA VAL A 306 13.94 -6.86 5.83
C VAL A 306 14.38 -7.87 6.91
N ALA A 307 15.40 -7.52 7.70
CA ALA A 307 15.85 -8.35 8.80
C ALA A 307 14.79 -8.46 9.91
N GLY A 308 14.19 -7.34 10.31
CA GLY A 308 13.12 -7.29 11.31
C GLY A 308 11.93 -8.16 10.92
N VAL A 309 11.47 -8.04 9.67
CA VAL A 309 10.39 -8.85 9.09
C VAL A 309 10.70 -10.34 9.20
N SER A 310 11.87 -10.76 8.71
CA SER A 310 12.27 -12.18 8.77
C SER A 310 12.35 -12.75 10.18
N ILE A 311 12.86 -11.97 11.14
CA ILE A 311 13.02 -12.43 12.53
C ILE A 311 11.65 -12.61 13.17
N TYR A 312 10.74 -11.64 13.05
CA TYR A 312 9.42 -11.77 13.66
C TYR A 312 8.57 -12.82 12.94
N SER A 313 8.63 -12.95 11.62
CA SER A 313 7.93 -13.99 10.86
C SER A 313 8.36 -15.40 11.27
N THR A 314 9.65 -15.61 11.53
CA THR A 314 10.15 -16.87 12.10
C THR A 314 9.50 -17.14 13.47
N ALA A 315 9.45 -16.12 14.33
CA ALA A 315 8.84 -16.24 15.65
C ALA A 315 7.30 -16.42 15.58
N LEU A 316 6.63 -15.83 14.59
CA LEU A 316 5.19 -15.93 14.33
C LEU A 316 4.77 -17.40 14.11
N VAL A 317 5.65 -18.23 13.56
CA VAL A 317 5.42 -19.67 13.41
C VAL A 317 5.81 -20.45 14.68
N VAL A 318 6.97 -20.13 15.27
CA VAL A 318 7.53 -20.88 16.40
C VAL A 318 6.68 -20.76 17.67
N ILE A 319 6.15 -19.57 17.98
CA ILE A 319 5.39 -19.32 19.22
C ILE A 319 4.09 -20.15 19.30
N PRO A 320 3.17 -20.10 18.33
CA PRO A 320 1.98 -20.93 18.34
C PRO A 320 2.30 -22.43 18.27
N ALA A 321 3.35 -22.83 17.54
CA ALA A 321 3.80 -24.21 17.49
C ALA A 321 4.29 -24.72 18.86
N ARG A 322 5.06 -23.90 19.60
CA ARG A 322 5.53 -24.22 20.96
C ARG A 322 4.42 -24.27 21.99
N ALA A 323 3.37 -23.47 21.80
CA ALA A 323 2.23 -23.48 22.68
C ALA A 323 1.39 -24.75 22.51
N ALA A 324 1.39 -25.35 21.31
CA ALA A 324 0.68 -26.59 20.97
C ALA A 324 -0.81 -26.60 21.39
N ARG A 325 -1.45 -25.42 21.36
CA ARG A 325 -2.82 -25.21 21.83
C ARG A 325 -3.68 -24.67 20.68
N PRO A 326 -4.69 -25.43 20.20
CA PRO A 326 -5.44 -25.07 19.00
C PRO A 326 -6.05 -23.66 19.05
N TRP A 327 -6.80 -23.36 20.12
CA TRP A 327 -7.45 -22.06 20.29
C TRP A 327 -6.46 -20.91 20.49
N PHE A 328 -5.29 -21.17 21.06
CA PHE A 328 -4.24 -20.14 21.13
C PHE A 328 -3.68 -19.86 19.74
N ALA A 329 -3.33 -20.89 18.97
CA ALA A 329 -2.81 -20.72 17.62
C ALA A 329 -3.82 -20.00 16.71
N ALA A 330 -5.11 -20.35 16.80
CA ALA A 330 -6.16 -19.66 16.07
C ALA A 330 -6.33 -18.20 16.50
N ALA A 331 -6.43 -17.91 17.80
CA ALA A 331 -6.54 -16.53 18.28
C ALA A 331 -5.29 -15.70 17.92
N PHE A 332 -4.11 -16.32 17.96
CA PHE A 332 -2.85 -15.69 17.59
C PHE A 332 -2.83 -15.29 16.11
N MET A 333 -3.20 -16.20 15.19
CA MET A 333 -3.26 -15.87 13.76
C MET A 333 -4.42 -14.93 13.41
N ALA A 334 -5.59 -15.10 14.03
CA ALA A 334 -6.76 -14.27 13.79
C ALA A 334 -6.57 -12.83 14.29
N ILE A 335 -6.12 -12.65 15.54
CA ILE A 335 -6.02 -11.33 16.16
C ILE A 335 -4.72 -10.64 15.71
N ALA A 336 -3.57 -11.27 15.94
CA ALA A 336 -2.30 -10.62 15.63
C ALA A 336 -2.06 -10.54 14.12
N GLY A 337 -2.37 -11.62 13.38
CA GLY A 337 -2.25 -11.66 11.92
C GLY A 337 -3.32 -10.83 11.20
N TRP A 338 -4.53 -11.40 11.09
CA TRP A 338 -5.58 -10.83 10.24
C TRP A 338 -6.12 -9.48 10.72
N ILE A 339 -6.51 -9.36 12.00
CA ILE A 339 -7.03 -8.09 12.54
C ILE A 339 -5.92 -7.04 12.60
N GLY A 340 -4.72 -7.41 13.07
CA GLY A 340 -3.57 -6.51 13.14
C GLY A 340 -3.19 -5.91 11.78
N SER A 341 -3.11 -6.75 10.74
CA SER A 341 -2.82 -6.32 9.37
C SER A 341 -3.94 -5.44 8.79
N GLY A 342 -5.20 -5.85 8.93
CA GLY A 342 -6.35 -5.07 8.45
C GLY A 342 -6.46 -3.69 9.10
N ALA A 343 -6.20 -3.60 10.41
CA ALA A 343 -6.20 -2.32 11.13
C ALA A 343 -5.08 -1.39 10.66
N ALA A 344 -3.89 -1.93 10.41
CA ALA A 344 -2.75 -1.17 9.90
C ALA A 344 -2.97 -0.65 8.48
N ILE A 345 -3.48 -1.49 7.58
CA ILE A 345 -3.80 -1.08 6.20
C ILE A 345 -4.92 -0.05 6.21
N GLY A 346 -5.95 -0.23 7.03
CA GLY A 346 -7.03 0.75 7.20
C GLY A 346 -6.51 2.12 7.64
N LEU A 347 -5.60 2.16 8.61
CA LEU A 347 -4.93 3.40 9.02
C LEU A 347 -4.13 4.01 7.86
N ALA A 348 -3.36 3.18 7.13
CA ALA A 348 -2.52 3.63 6.03
C ALA A 348 -3.33 4.24 4.86
N GLN A 349 -4.53 3.72 4.59
CA GLN A 349 -5.44 4.22 3.56
C GLN A 349 -6.10 5.56 3.91
N HIS A 350 -6.29 5.85 5.20
CA HIS A 350 -6.97 7.06 5.68
C HIS A 350 -6.02 8.18 6.09
N GLN A 351 -4.70 7.96 6.06
CA GLN A 351 -3.72 9.00 6.36
C GLN A 351 -3.26 9.75 5.10
N THR A 352 -3.01 11.05 5.24
CA THR A 352 -2.52 11.92 4.16
C THR A 352 -1.00 11.98 4.08
N SER A 353 -0.29 11.62 5.15
CA SER A 353 1.18 11.63 5.19
C SER A 353 1.77 10.38 4.54
N PRO A 354 2.82 10.50 3.70
CA PRO A 354 3.53 9.35 3.15
C PRO A 354 4.43 8.63 4.18
N HIS A 355 4.50 9.13 5.42
CA HIS A 355 5.39 8.64 6.47
C HIS A 355 4.65 7.77 7.50
N VAL A 356 5.40 6.90 8.20
CA VAL A 356 4.86 6.14 9.33
C VAL A 356 4.65 7.12 10.49
N PRO A 357 3.44 7.28 11.05
CA PRO A 357 3.23 8.28 12.11
C PRO A 357 4.11 8.01 13.34
N ALA A 358 4.80 9.02 13.87
CA ALA A 358 5.74 8.82 15.00
C ALA A 358 5.06 8.21 16.23
N TRP A 359 3.78 8.50 16.45
CA TRP A 359 3.00 7.93 17.55
C TRP A 359 2.77 6.42 17.39
N THR A 360 2.66 5.88 16.17
CA THR A 360 2.50 4.42 15.97
C THR A 360 3.77 3.68 16.35
N LEU A 361 4.95 4.28 16.10
CA LEU A 361 6.24 3.74 16.52
C LEU A 361 6.34 3.67 18.04
N LEU A 362 6.01 4.78 18.72
CA LEU A 362 6.01 4.86 20.18
C LEU A 362 5.00 3.89 20.80
N LEU A 363 3.80 3.81 20.23
CA LEU A 363 2.74 2.93 20.70
C LEU A 363 3.11 1.45 20.51
N ALA A 364 3.64 1.06 19.35
CA ALA A 364 4.10 -0.31 19.10
C ALA A 364 5.23 -0.70 20.07
N LEU A 365 6.17 0.22 20.32
CA LEU A 365 7.23 0.02 21.30
C LEU A 365 6.69 -0.15 22.72
N LEU A 366 5.78 0.73 23.15
CA LEU A 366 5.16 0.66 24.47
C LEU A 366 4.36 -0.64 24.66
N ILE A 367 3.50 -1.01 23.69
CA ILE A 367 2.68 -2.22 23.75
C ILE A 367 3.56 -3.46 23.83
N ALA A 368 4.56 -3.59 22.97
CA ALA A 368 5.40 -4.78 22.95
C ALA A 368 6.35 -4.84 24.15
N LEU A 369 6.92 -3.73 24.59
CA LEU A 369 7.75 -3.68 25.81
C LEU A 369 6.93 -4.04 27.04
N THR A 370 5.72 -3.49 27.21
CA THR A 370 4.85 -3.81 28.34
C THR A 370 4.37 -5.27 28.31
N ALA A 371 4.01 -5.78 27.13
CA ALA A 371 3.59 -7.17 26.98
C ALA A 371 4.74 -8.17 27.23
N LEU A 372 5.97 -7.83 26.84
CA LEU A 372 7.14 -8.73 26.94
C LEU A 372 8.01 -8.49 28.16
N ALA A 373 7.88 -7.35 28.84
CA ALA A 373 8.46 -7.12 30.15
C ALA A 373 7.80 -8.04 31.19
N ARG A 374 8.55 -9.05 31.68
CA ARG A 374 8.33 -9.45 33.07
C ARG A 374 8.78 -8.28 33.95
N PRO A 375 8.21 -8.07 35.16
CA PRO A 375 8.68 -6.99 36.00
C PRO A 375 10.17 -7.21 36.21
N LEU A 376 10.98 -6.29 35.69
CA LEU A 376 12.42 -6.20 35.95
C LEU A 376 12.69 -6.10 37.47
N PHE A 377 11.63 -5.90 38.29
CA PHE A 377 11.61 -5.81 39.74
C PHE A 377 11.19 -7.07 40.51
N SER A 378 11.08 -8.28 39.92
CA SER A 378 10.98 -9.50 40.76
C SER A 378 12.37 -10.03 41.17
N THR A 379 13.16 -9.15 41.78
CA THR A 379 14.36 -9.48 42.54
C THR A 379 14.08 -9.27 44.02
N THR A 380 13.49 -10.25 44.69
CA THR A 380 13.68 -10.43 46.13
C THR A 380 13.58 -11.92 46.47
N ASN A 381 14.76 -12.49 46.72
CA ASN A 381 15.08 -13.61 47.60
C ASN A 381 13.99 -14.63 47.93
N SER A 382 14.17 -15.83 47.36
CA SER A 382 13.81 -17.09 48.00
C SER A 382 14.73 -17.36 49.20
N SER A 383 14.34 -16.87 50.37
CA SER A 383 14.71 -17.44 51.68
C SER A 383 13.78 -16.83 52.74
N ALA A 384 12.70 -17.54 53.08
CA ALA A 384 12.06 -17.58 54.40
C ALA A 384 10.59 -18.01 54.28
N SER A 385 10.28 -19.07 55.03
CA SER A 385 8.97 -19.45 55.61
C SER A 385 7.72 -19.50 54.72
N SER A 386 7.21 -20.73 54.61
CA SER A 386 5.81 -21.12 54.51
C SER A 386 4.80 -20.07 55.05
N VAL A 387 4.26 -19.24 54.16
CA VAL A 387 2.91 -18.69 54.28
C VAL A 387 2.28 -18.73 52.90
N ARG A 388 1.19 -19.49 52.78
CA ARG A 388 0.42 -19.67 51.54
C ARG A 388 -0.49 -18.46 51.34
N THR A 389 0.06 -17.32 50.94
CA THR A 389 -0.76 -16.20 50.45
C THR A 389 -1.16 -16.46 48.99
N PRO A 390 -2.43 -16.23 48.59
CA PRO A 390 -2.83 -16.37 47.19
C PRO A 390 -2.06 -15.35 46.36
N ARG A 391 -1.14 -15.83 45.53
CA ARG A 391 -0.36 -14.99 44.61
C ARG A 391 -1.29 -14.54 43.49
N THR A 392 -1.93 -13.39 43.67
CA THR A 392 -2.73 -12.75 42.62
C THR A 392 -1.78 -12.32 41.50
N SER A 393 -1.71 -13.12 40.45
CA SER A 393 -1.20 -12.69 39.14
C SER A 393 -1.80 -11.33 38.80
N PRO A 394 -1.05 -10.38 38.20
CA PRO A 394 -1.71 -9.19 37.64
C PRO A 394 -2.82 -9.69 36.70
N PRO A 395 -4.07 -9.27 36.91
CA PRO A 395 -5.20 -9.91 36.26
C PRO A 395 -5.07 -9.76 34.74
N ALA A 396 -5.54 -10.75 33.99
CA ALA A 396 -5.70 -10.68 32.54
C ALA A 396 -6.39 -9.37 32.08
N ALA A 397 -7.14 -8.73 33.00
CA ALA A 397 -7.66 -7.38 32.86
C ALA A 397 -6.62 -6.33 32.45
N SER A 398 -5.38 -6.30 32.97
CA SER A 398 -4.43 -5.23 32.60
C SER A 398 -3.99 -5.30 31.13
N ASN A 399 -3.78 -6.51 30.60
CA ASN A 399 -3.41 -6.69 29.19
C ASN A 399 -4.61 -6.61 28.27
N PHE A 400 -5.80 -7.02 28.73
CA PHE A 400 -7.05 -6.80 28.01
C PHE A 400 -7.39 -5.31 27.95
N THR A 401 -7.10 -4.55 29.01
CA THR A 401 -7.19 -3.08 29.04
C THR A 401 -6.16 -2.43 28.12
N VAL A 402 -4.93 -2.95 28.02
CA VAL A 402 -3.96 -2.45 27.01
C VAL A 402 -4.41 -2.79 25.59
N LEU A 403 -4.97 -3.97 25.34
CA LEU A 403 -5.51 -4.35 24.03
C LEU A 403 -6.77 -3.54 23.69
N LEU A 404 -7.65 -3.29 24.68
CA LEU A 404 -8.81 -2.41 24.55
C LEU A 404 -8.42 -0.96 24.39
N LEU A 405 -7.38 -0.48 25.07
CA LEU A 405 -6.85 0.87 24.91
C LEU A 405 -6.17 1.01 23.55
N ALA A 406 -5.41 0.01 23.10
CA ALA A 406 -4.82 -0.03 21.77
C ALA A 406 -5.93 -0.06 20.71
N PHE A 407 -6.91 -0.94 20.86
CA PHE A 407 -8.08 -1.04 19.98
C PHE A 407 -8.94 0.23 20.03
N ALA A 408 -9.12 0.84 21.20
CA ALA A 408 -9.82 2.11 21.37
C ALA A 408 -9.04 3.27 20.77
N THR A 409 -7.72 3.36 20.93
CA THR A 409 -6.90 4.36 20.23
C THR A 409 -6.97 4.16 18.73
N VAL A 410 -6.82 2.93 18.24
CA VAL A 410 -6.99 2.61 16.82
C VAL A 410 -8.41 2.96 16.36
N SER A 411 -9.44 2.72 17.19
CA SER A 411 -10.85 3.03 16.86
C SER A 411 -11.16 4.53 16.92
N ILE A 412 -10.49 5.29 17.80
CA ILE A 412 -10.54 6.76 17.88
C ILE A 412 -9.86 7.38 16.65
N PHE A 413 -8.79 6.75 16.13
CA PHE A 413 -8.13 7.13 14.88
C PHE A 413 -8.73 6.46 13.62
N TRP A 414 -9.61 5.47 13.78
CA TRP A 414 -10.41 4.82 12.73
C TRP A 414 -11.82 5.41 12.62
N ALA A 415 -12.23 6.25 13.58
CA ALA A 415 -13.26 7.23 13.32
C ALA A 415 -12.81 7.96 12.04
N PRO A 416 -13.58 7.88 10.94
CA PRO A 416 -13.18 8.55 9.71
C PRO A 416 -12.93 10.00 10.12
N PRO A 417 -11.76 10.58 9.79
CA PRO A 417 -11.64 12.01 9.94
C PRO A 417 -12.84 12.57 9.17
N ALA A 418 -13.69 13.32 9.86
CA ALA A 418 -14.54 14.29 9.17
C ALA A 418 -13.57 14.98 8.21
N HIS A 419 -13.82 14.81 6.90
CA HIS A 419 -12.93 15.12 5.79
C HIS A 419 -11.90 16.14 6.24
N ALA A 420 -10.67 15.66 6.47
CA ALA A 420 -9.61 16.51 6.97
C ALA A 420 -9.56 17.74 6.07
N ASP A 421 -9.93 18.89 6.63
CA ASP A 421 -9.61 20.18 6.04
C ASP A 421 -8.16 20.07 5.59
N THR A 422 -7.98 20.14 4.28
CA THR A 422 -6.75 19.87 3.51
C THR A 422 -5.49 20.10 4.35
N ALA A 423 -4.65 19.06 4.49
CA ALA A 423 -3.48 19.05 5.38
C ALA A 423 -2.45 20.18 5.12
N ASP A 424 -2.58 20.89 3.99
CA ASP A 424 -1.87 22.13 3.71
C ASP A 424 -2.73 23.35 4.14
N PRO A 425 -2.32 24.12 5.17
CA PRO A 425 -3.02 25.31 5.63
C PRO A 425 -3.30 26.35 4.53
N LEU A 426 -2.44 26.43 3.51
CA LEU A 426 -2.59 27.37 2.40
C LEU A 426 -3.70 26.95 1.45
N VAL A 427 -3.81 25.64 1.16
CA VAL A 427 -4.90 25.06 0.36
C VAL A 427 -6.24 25.23 1.10
N ALA A 428 -6.26 25.01 2.41
CA ALA A 428 -7.45 25.22 3.24
C ALA A 428 -7.89 26.69 3.23
N ALA A 429 -6.93 27.61 3.34
CA ALA A 429 -7.18 29.04 3.20
C ALA A 429 -7.73 29.39 1.81
N GLY A 430 -7.18 28.80 0.75
CA GLY A 430 -7.66 29.00 -0.61
C GLY A 430 -9.08 28.51 -0.84
N ARG A 431 -9.46 27.37 -0.25
CA ARG A 431 -10.85 26.91 -0.26
C ARG A 431 -11.79 27.91 0.42
N ARG A 432 -11.38 28.48 1.56
CA ARG A 432 -12.18 29.53 2.23
C ARG A 432 -12.32 30.77 1.36
N VAL A 433 -11.27 31.19 0.66
CA VAL A 433 -11.33 32.29 -0.30
C VAL A 433 -12.28 31.97 -1.45
N TYR A 434 -12.18 30.76 -2.03
CA TYR A 434 -13.07 30.30 -3.10
C TYR A 434 -14.56 30.38 -2.72
N ILE A 435 -14.87 30.01 -1.48
CA ILE A 435 -16.23 30.09 -0.91
C ILE A 435 -16.62 31.55 -0.66
N ALA A 436 -15.76 32.32 0.00
CA ALA A 436 -16.04 33.71 0.38
C ALA A 436 -16.23 34.64 -0.82
N GLU A 437 -15.47 34.43 -1.89
CA GLU A 437 -15.57 35.16 -3.15
C GLU A 437 -16.71 34.66 -4.05
N GLY A 438 -17.45 33.63 -3.61
CA GLY A 438 -18.62 33.13 -4.32
C GLY A 438 -18.30 32.46 -5.66
N CYS A 439 -17.07 31.95 -5.86
CA CYS A 439 -16.64 31.33 -7.12
C CYS A 439 -17.59 30.18 -7.54
N ILE A 440 -18.16 29.50 -6.55
CA ILE A 440 -19.12 28.40 -6.70
C ILE A 440 -20.40 28.75 -7.47
N HIS A 441 -20.77 30.03 -7.54
CA HIS A 441 -21.96 30.48 -8.28
C HIS A 441 -21.81 30.38 -9.80
N CYS A 442 -20.57 30.30 -10.28
CA CYS A 442 -20.26 30.15 -11.70
C CYS A 442 -19.56 28.81 -11.98
N HIS A 443 -18.69 28.38 -11.07
CA HIS A 443 -17.82 27.23 -11.22
C HIS A 443 -18.16 26.16 -10.20
N SER A 444 -18.68 25.01 -10.63
CA SER A 444 -18.85 23.87 -9.73
C SER A 444 -17.53 23.12 -9.52
N GLN A 445 -17.50 22.29 -8.48
CA GLN A 445 -16.45 21.29 -8.25
C GLN A 445 -17.06 19.88 -8.22
N TYR A 446 -17.96 19.64 -9.16
CA TYR A 446 -18.60 18.35 -9.31
C TYR A 446 -18.89 18.09 -10.78
N ILE A 447 -18.04 17.26 -11.38
CA ILE A 447 -18.24 16.73 -12.72
C ILE A 447 -19.35 15.69 -12.65
N ARG A 448 -20.43 15.91 -13.39
CA ARG A 448 -21.62 15.05 -13.35
C ARG A 448 -21.38 13.78 -14.18
N PRO A 449 -21.42 12.57 -13.57
CA PRO A 449 -21.25 11.32 -14.28
C PRO A 449 -22.27 11.16 -15.43
N GLY A 450 -21.85 10.59 -16.56
CA GLY A 450 -22.74 10.32 -17.70
C GLY A 450 -23.15 11.55 -18.51
N THR A 451 -22.52 12.70 -18.30
CA THR A 451 -22.77 13.93 -19.06
C THR A 451 -21.53 14.32 -19.90
N PRO A 452 -21.65 15.27 -20.86
CA PRO A 452 -20.50 15.82 -21.57
C PRO A 452 -19.43 16.45 -20.66
N ASP A 453 -19.75 16.75 -19.39
CA ASP A 453 -18.78 17.26 -18.41
C ASP A 453 -17.58 16.31 -18.27
N VAL A 454 -17.78 15.00 -18.40
CA VAL A 454 -16.67 14.03 -18.28
C VAL A 454 -15.66 14.21 -19.42
N LEU A 455 -16.17 14.45 -20.63
CA LEU A 455 -15.34 14.67 -21.81
C LEU A 455 -14.64 16.04 -21.75
N LEU A 456 -15.31 17.06 -21.23
CA LEU A 456 -14.81 18.44 -21.20
C LEU A 456 -13.86 18.68 -20.02
N TRP A 457 -14.20 18.18 -18.83
CA TRP A 457 -13.57 18.55 -17.56
C TRP A 457 -12.87 17.38 -16.87
N GLY A 458 -12.93 16.17 -17.42
CA GLY A 458 -12.18 15.01 -16.93
C GLY A 458 -13.02 14.04 -16.11
N PRO A 459 -12.41 13.09 -15.40
CA PRO A 459 -13.14 12.02 -14.73
C PRO A 459 -14.12 12.59 -13.68
N ALA A 460 -15.29 11.98 -13.60
CA ALA A 460 -16.27 12.29 -12.56
C ALA A 460 -15.91 11.58 -11.26
N HIS A 461 -16.19 12.24 -10.13
CA HIS A 461 -16.09 11.66 -8.80
C HIS A 461 -17.47 11.19 -8.32
N PRO A 462 -17.53 10.18 -7.41
CA PRO A 462 -18.77 9.82 -6.75
C PRO A 462 -19.44 11.04 -6.07
N LEU A 463 -20.77 11.15 -6.20
CA LEU A 463 -21.52 12.25 -5.57
C LEU A 463 -21.34 12.25 -4.04
N SER A 464 -21.18 11.06 -3.44
CA SER A 464 -20.94 10.88 -2.01
C SER A 464 -19.68 11.58 -1.52
N GLU A 465 -18.62 11.65 -2.33
CA GLU A 465 -17.38 12.34 -1.96
C GLU A 465 -17.61 13.86 -1.87
N VAL A 466 -18.27 14.45 -2.86
CA VAL A 466 -18.54 15.90 -2.85
C VAL A 466 -19.60 16.28 -1.81
N LEU A 467 -20.56 15.40 -1.52
CA LEU A 467 -21.54 15.63 -0.45
C LEU A 467 -20.92 15.56 0.96
N ALA A 468 -19.76 14.92 1.11
CA ALA A 468 -19.09 14.80 2.39
C ALA A 468 -18.21 16.02 2.73
N ASP A 469 -17.94 16.89 1.77
CA ASP A 469 -17.31 18.20 1.97
C ASP A 469 -18.16 19.10 2.88
N SER A 470 -17.52 20.03 3.59
CA SER A 470 -18.19 21.03 4.41
C SER A 470 -17.73 22.46 4.05
N PRO A 471 -18.58 23.27 3.37
CA PRO A 471 -19.81 22.89 2.69
C PRO A 471 -19.55 22.11 1.37
N PRO A 472 -20.51 21.31 0.90
CA PRO A 472 -20.45 20.70 -0.44
C PRO A 472 -20.42 21.75 -1.55
N LEU A 473 -19.46 21.64 -2.48
CA LEU A 473 -19.30 22.57 -3.61
C LEU A 473 -19.81 21.97 -4.94
N LEU A 474 -21.04 21.46 -4.92
CA LEU A 474 -21.74 20.95 -6.11
C LEU A 474 -22.01 22.04 -7.16
N GLY A 475 -22.27 23.26 -6.71
CA GLY A 475 -22.72 24.38 -7.54
C GLY A 475 -24.21 24.26 -7.90
N ASN A 476 -24.96 25.37 -7.82
CA ASN A 476 -26.40 25.39 -8.12
C ASN A 476 -26.70 25.87 -9.57
N ARG A 477 -25.76 26.59 -10.19
CA ARG A 477 -25.81 27.09 -11.57
C ARG A 477 -24.39 27.06 -12.14
N ARG A 478 -24.22 26.43 -13.31
CA ARG A 478 -22.93 26.31 -13.99
C ARG A 478 -22.88 27.31 -15.15
N GLN A 479 -22.29 28.47 -14.91
CA GLN A 479 -22.06 29.49 -15.95
C GLN A 479 -20.65 29.39 -16.55
N GLY A 480 -19.69 28.90 -15.77
CA GLY A 480 -18.31 28.65 -16.16
C GLY A 480 -17.96 27.16 -16.16
N PRO A 481 -16.70 26.81 -16.52
CA PRO A 481 -16.19 25.44 -16.48
C PRO A 481 -16.23 24.85 -15.07
N ASP A 482 -16.27 23.51 -14.98
CA ASP A 482 -15.96 22.81 -13.73
C ASP A 482 -14.50 23.04 -13.34
N LEU A 483 -14.25 23.16 -12.05
CA LEU A 483 -12.89 23.33 -11.54
C LEU A 483 -12.39 22.15 -10.71
N ALA A 484 -13.14 21.05 -10.57
CA ALA A 484 -12.71 19.86 -9.82
C ALA A 484 -11.37 19.30 -10.31
N ASN A 485 -11.07 19.46 -11.61
CA ASN A 485 -9.85 19.01 -12.25
C ASN A 485 -9.11 20.17 -12.95
N VAL A 486 -9.10 21.37 -12.37
CA VAL A 486 -8.49 22.54 -13.02
C VAL A 486 -6.95 22.49 -13.02
N ALA A 487 -6.33 21.90 -11.99
CA ALA A 487 -4.87 21.86 -11.84
C ALA A 487 -4.17 21.16 -13.02
N ASN A 488 -4.82 20.12 -13.56
CA ASN A 488 -4.28 19.37 -14.68
C ASN A 488 -4.52 20.04 -16.06
N ARG A 489 -5.17 21.21 -16.09
CA ARG A 489 -5.51 21.99 -17.29
C ARG A 489 -4.92 23.39 -17.32
N ARG A 490 -4.76 24.01 -16.14
CA ARG A 490 -4.35 25.41 -15.99
C ARG A 490 -3.26 25.49 -14.92
N SER A 491 -2.12 26.07 -15.29
CA SER A 491 -1.02 26.31 -14.35
C SER A 491 -1.35 27.45 -13.38
N PRO A 492 -0.64 27.54 -12.23
CA PRO A 492 -0.79 28.65 -11.29
C PRO A 492 -0.65 30.02 -11.96
N ASP A 493 0.31 30.18 -12.87
CA ASP A 493 0.51 31.42 -13.65
C ASP A 493 -0.70 31.77 -14.51
N TRP A 494 -1.24 30.79 -15.24
CA TRP A 494 -2.42 31.03 -16.05
C TRP A 494 -3.61 31.43 -15.17
N ASN A 495 -3.81 30.73 -14.04
CA ASN A 495 -4.88 31.06 -13.09
C ASN A 495 -4.69 32.46 -12.49
N ARG A 496 -3.45 32.87 -12.18
CA ARG A 496 -3.15 34.23 -11.71
C ARG A 496 -3.55 35.27 -12.73
N LEU A 497 -3.10 35.13 -13.98
CA LEU A 497 -3.45 36.05 -15.06
C LEU A 497 -4.96 36.09 -15.31
N HIS A 498 -5.61 34.93 -15.24
CA HIS A 498 -7.06 34.84 -15.37
C HIS A 498 -7.80 35.52 -14.23
N LEU A 499 -7.35 35.40 -12.98
CA LEU A 499 -7.96 36.07 -11.84
C LEU A 499 -7.75 37.58 -11.88
N LEU A 500 -6.54 38.04 -12.26
CA LEU A 500 -6.22 39.46 -12.40
C LEU A 500 -7.03 40.12 -13.52
N ALA A 501 -7.02 39.52 -14.71
CA ALA A 501 -7.67 40.05 -15.89
C ALA A 501 -8.26 38.92 -16.75
N PRO A 502 -9.47 38.41 -16.45
CA PRO A 502 -10.03 37.22 -17.11
C PRO A 502 -10.09 37.28 -18.63
N ARG A 503 -10.36 38.47 -19.20
CA ARG A 503 -10.52 38.69 -20.65
C ARG A 503 -9.20 38.63 -21.42
N THR A 504 -8.10 38.66 -20.70
CA THR A 504 -6.74 38.75 -21.23
C THR A 504 -6.25 37.37 -21.72
N VAL A 505 -6.70 36.30 -21.07
CA VAL A 505 -6.42 34.89 -21.43
C VAL A 505 -7.68 34.10 -21.83
N SER A 506 -8.87 34.68 -21.65
CA SER A 506 -10.15 34.11 -22.05
C SER A 506 -11.04 35.20 -22.68
N PRO A 507 -10.88 35.47 -23.99
CA PRO A 507 -11.66 36.50 -24.68
C PRO A 507 -13.17 36.26 -24.54
N GLY A 508 -13.91 37.32 -24.23
CA GLY A 508 -15.36 37.25 -24.01
C GLY A 508 -15.79 36.67 -22.66
N SER A 509 -14.84 36.37 -21.75
CA SER A 509 -15.18 35.90 -20.39
C SER A 509 -16.04 36.92 -19.64
N ARG A 510 -17.11 36.41 -19.01
CA ARG A 510 -18.01 37.17 -18.12
C ARG A 510 -17.54 37.19 -16.66
N MET A 511 -16.47 36.45 -16.34
CA MET A 511 -15.91 36.40 -15.00
C MET A 511 -15.44 37.81 -14.57
N PRO A 512 -15.74 38.30 -13.36
CA PRO A 512 -15.19 39.57 -12.86
C PRO A 512 -13.68 39.46 -12.59
N SER A 513 -12.99 40.60 -12.48
CA SER A 513 -11.60 40.61 -12.00
C SER A 513 -11.58 40.38 -10.49
N TYR A 514 -10.63 39.58 -10.02
CA TYR A 514 -10.31 39.33 -8.61
C TYR A 514 -8.93 39.90 -8.25
N ALA A 515 -8.50 40.95 -8.94
CA ALA A 515 -7.19 41.56 -8.70
C ALA A 515 -7.00 42.08 -7.26
N HIS A 516 -8.10 42.39 -6.56
CA HIS A 516 -8.07 42.80 -5.16
C HIS A 516 -7.50 41.74 -4.21
N LEU A 517 -7.50 40.46 -4.60
CA LEU A 517 -6.91 39.37 -3.81
C LEU A 517 -5.38 39.32 -3.89
N PHE A 518 -4.78 40.04 -4.84
CA PHE A 518 -3.35 40.07 -5.10
C PHE A 518 -2.71 41.43 -4.76
N ALA A 519 -3.38 42.24 -3.95
CA ALA A 519 -2.81 43.46 -3.42
C ALA A 519 -1.60 43.15 -2.51
N ASP A 520 -0.63 44.06 -2.44
CA ASP A 520 0.58 43.87 -1.64
C ASP A 520 0.23 43.53 -0.17
N GLY A 521 0.76 42.41 0.32
CA GLY A 521 0.51 41.92 1.67
C GLY A 521 -0.79 41.12 1.86
N ASP A 522 -1.60 40.92 0.82
CA ASP A 522 -2.79 40.08 0.88
C ASP A 522 -2.47 38.61 0.51
N PRO A 523 -2.59 37.65 1.45
CA PRO A 523 -2.28 36.25 1.18
C PRO A 523 -3.40 35.51 0.43
N ARG A 524 -4.59 36.12 0.26
CA ARG A 524 -5.77 35.43 -0.26
C ARG A 524 -5.60 34.96 -1.70
N GLY A 525 -4.96 35.76 -2.55
CA GLY A 525 -4.69 35.42 -3.94
C GLY A 525 -3.78 34.19 -4.05
N GLU A 526 -2.67 34.16 -3.30
CA GLU A 526 -1.76 33.02 -3.26
C GLU A 526 -2.43 31.76 -2.71
N ALA A 527 -3.25 31.92 -1.67
CA ALA A 527 -4.02 30.81 -1.11
C ALA A 527 -5.00 30.24 -2.14
N LEU A 528 -5.74 31.08 -2.85
CA LEU A 528 -6.66 30.66 -3.90
C LEU A 528 -5.92 29.95 -5.05
N LEU A 529 -4.75 30.43 -5.46
CA LEU A 529 -3.91 29.76 -6.45
C LEU A 529 -3.45 28.38 -5.99
N ALA A 530 -3.01 28.24 -4.74
CA ALA A 530 -2.62 26.95 -4.17
C ALA A 530 -3.80 25.97 -4.17
N TYR A 531 -5.00 26.44 -3.83
CA TYR A 531 -6.20 25.62 -3.88
C TYR A 531 -6.55 25.18 -5.31
N LEU A 532 -6.52 26.08 -6.29
CA LEU A 532 -6.76 25.71 -7.69
C LEU A 532 -5.68 24.75 -8.23
N ALA A 533 -4.44 24.87 -7.78
CA ALA A 533 -3.34 23.97 -8.15
C ALA A 533 -3.45 22.58 -7.49
N TYR A 534 -4.26 22.46 -6.42
CA TYR A 534 -4.52 21.19 -5.75
C TYR A 534 -5.63 20.38 -6.45
N LEU A 535 -6.64 21.04 -7.01
CA LEU A 535 -7.84 20.41 -7.58
C LEU A 535 -7.54 19.55 -8.83
N GLY A 536 -7.55 18.23 -8.64
CA GLY A 536 -7.30 17.23 -9.69
C GLY A 536 -5.83 17.11 -10.08
N ALA A 537 -4.91 17.47 -9.18
CA ALA A 537 -3.48 17.28 -9.38
C ALA A 537 -3.08 15.79 -9.44
N ASP A 538 -3.80 14.96 -8.67
CA ASP A 538 -3.69 13.50 -8.64
C ASP A 538 -4.09 12.83 -9.96
N THR A 539 -4.99 13.43 -10.74
CA THR A 539 -5.45 12.92 -12.04
C THR A 539 -4.60 13.38 -13.23
N LEU A 540 -3.52 14.14 -12.98
CA LEU A 540 -2.61 14.61 -14.04
C LEU A 540 -1.99 13.47 -14.86
N PRO A 541 -1.49 12.36 -14.28
CA PRO A 541 -0.92 11.25 -15.06
C PRO A 541 -1.91 10.66 -16.07
N ASP A 542 -3.15 10.39 -15.65
CA ASP A 542 -4.21 9.83 -16.51
C ASP A 542 -4.55 10.79 -17.67
N ARG A 543 -4.55 12.09 -17.38
CA ARG A 543 -4.75 13.12 -18.39
C ARG A 543 -3.59 13.17 -19.39
N LEU A 544 -2.34 13.08 -18.93
CA LEU A 544 -1.17 13.06 -19.82
C LEU A 544 -1.22 11.85 -20.77
N GLU A 545 -1.67 10.70 -20.27
CA GLU A 545 -1.88 9.52 -21.10
C GLU A 545 -2.99 9.73 -22.14
N THR A 546 -4.10 10.35 -21.74
CA THR A 546 -5.20 10.73 -22.65
C THR A 546 -4.70 11.67 -23.76
N ILE A 547 -3.92 12.68 -23.40
CA ILE A 547 -3.31 13.64 -24.34
C ILE A 547 -2.39 12.91 -25.32
N ALA A 548 -1.55 12.00 -24.84
CA ALA A 548 -0.60 11.24 -25.66
C ALA A 548 -1.31 10.38 -26.72
N ARG A 549 -2.47 9.81 -26.39
CA ARG A 549 -3.27 8.99 -27.32
C ARG A 549 -4.12 9.79 -28.30
N TRP A 550 -4.38 11.08 -28.02
CA TRP A 550 -5.25 11.89 -28.87
C TRP A 550 -4.66 12.09 -30.27
N GLN A 551 -5.53 11.99 -31.28
CA GLN A 551 -5.26 12.33 -32.67
C GLN A 551 -6.41 13.20 -33.21
N PRO A 552 -6.11 14.20 -34.07
CA PRO A 552 -7.15 15.03 -34.67
C PRO A 552 -8.02 14.20 -35.63
N SER A 553 -9.33 14.46 -35.63
CA SER A 553 -10.25 13.79 -36.57
C SER A 553 -9.91 14.09 -38.05
N ALA A 554 -9.86 13.07 -38.91
CA ALA A 554 -9.40 13.15 -40.30
C ALA A 554 -10.42 13.73 -41.33
N SER A 555 -11.45 14.46 -40.89
CA SER A 555 -12.41 15.05 -41.84
C SER A 555 -11.80 16.26 -42.57
N PRO A 556 -11.94 16.38 -43.91
CA PRO A 556 -11.38 17.50 -44.65
C PRO A 556 -12.06 18.80 -44.22
N PRO A 557 -11.32 19.92 -44.08
CA PRO A 557 -11.90 21.16 -43.59
C PRO A 557 -12.85 21.78 -44.63
N PRO A 558 -14.04 22.24 -44.24
CA PRO A 558 -14.66 23.39 -44.90
C PRO A 558 -13.89 24.64 -44.46
N SER A 559 -12.98 25.11 -45.31
CA SER A 559 -12.56 26.51 -45.42
C SER A 559 -12.40 27.30 -44.10
N ALA A 560 -11.37 27.00 -43.31
CA ALA A 560 -10.76 28.06 -42.50
C ALA A 560 -10.05 29.00 -43.48
N SER A 561 -10.77 30.02 -43.97
CA SER A 561 -10.14 31.10 -44.73
C SER A 561 -8.91 31.59 -43.94
N PRO A 562 -7.76 31.88 -44.58
CA PRO A 562 -6.59 32.44 -43.90
C PRO A 562 -6.93 33.59 -42.94
N THR A 563 -7.94 34.39 -43.30
CA THR A 563 -8.51 35.46 -42.47
C THR A 563 -9.13 34.97 -41.16
N HIS A 564 -9.83 33.83 -41.17
CA HIS A 564 -10.43 33.23 -39.98
C HIS A 564 -9.36 32.72 -39.01
N THR A 565 -8.38 31.94 -39.51
CA THR A 565 -7.30 31.41 -38.67
C THR A 565 -6.43 32.52 -38.10
N GLN A 566 -6.11 33.55 -38.89
CA GLN A 566 -5.39 34.71 -38.38
C GLN A 566 -6.19 35.42 -37.28
N LYS A 567 -7.49 35.58 -37.45
CA LYS A 567 -8.36 36.16 -36.42
C LYS A 567 -8.37 35.31 -35.14
N LEU A 568 -8.45 33.98 -35.25
CA LEU A 568 -8.35 33.07 -34.11
C LEU A 568 -7.01 33.22 -33.38
N PHE A 569 -5.89 33.26 -34.13
CA PHE A 569 -4.56 33.45 -33.54
C PHE A 569 -4.45 34.80 -32.80
N GLN A 570 -4.95 35.88 -33.41
CA GLN A 570 -4.97 37.19 -32.77
C GLN A 570 -5.80 37.20 -31.47
N GLN A 571 -6.92 36.48 -31.45
CA GLN A 571 -7.79 36.42 -30.28
C GLN A 571 -7.25 35.55 -29.16
N LEU A 572 -6.65 34.40 -29.49
CA LEU A 572 -6.34 33.36 -28.51
C LEU A 572 -4.86 33.26 -28.15
N CYS A 573 -3.95 33.66 -29.06
CA CYS A 573 -2.52 33.40 -28.94
C CYS A 573 -1.69 34.68 -28.79
N ALA A 574 -2.08 35.77 -29.44
CA ALA A 574 -1.27 36.97 -29.56
C ALA A 574 -1.01 37.72 -28.24
N ALA A 575 -1.85 37.54 -27.21
CA ALA A 575 -1.61 38.13 -25.88
C ALA A 575 -0.25 37.68 -25.28
N CYS A 576 0.15 36.44 -25.55
CA CYS A 576 1.45 35.89 -25.11
C CYS A 576 2.45 35.84 -26.27
N HIS A 577 2.05 35.37 -27.45
CA HIS A 577 2.95 35.14 -28.57
C HIS A 577 3.18 36.37 -29.47
N GLY A 578 2.43 37.45 -29.26
CA GLY A 578 2.44 38.63 -30.12
C GLY A 578 1.67 38.43 -31.43
N PRO A 579 1.28 39.51 -32.12
CA PRO A 579 0.47 39.43 -33.34
C PRO A 579 1.20 38.75 -34.50
N THR A 580 2.54 38.70 -34.47
CA THR A 580 3.38 38.06 -35.49
C THR A 580 4.12 36.82 -34.97
N GLY A 581 3.80 36.33 -33.77
CA GLY A 581 4.42 35.13 -33.19
C GLY A 581 5.85 35.31 -32.67
N ARG A 582 6.31 36.55 -32.44
CA ARG A 582 7.67 36.86 -32.00
C ARG A 582 7.89 36.79 -30.49
N ALA A 583 6.91 36.27 -29.74
CA ALA A 583 6.91 36.26 -28.27
C ALA A 583 7.10 37.67 -27.66
N ASP A 584 6.46 38.65 -28.29
CA ASP A 584 6.43 40.07 -27.93
C ASP A 584 5.01 40.53 -27.54
N GLY A 585 4.11 39.59 -27.24
CA GLY A 585 2.79 39.90 -26.71
C GLY A 585 2.87 40.61 -25.35
N PRO A 586 1.85 41.40 -24.98
CA PRO A 586 1.86 42.20 -23.75
C PRO A 586 2.00 41.37 -22.45
N LEU A 587 1.65 40.08 -22.48
CA LEU A 587 1.82 39.18 -21.34
C LEU A 587 3.16 38.43 -21.36
N SER A 588 3.91 38.45 -22.46
CA SER A 588 5.10 37.61 -22.67
C SER A 588 6.14 37.72 -21.56
N SER A 589 6.39 38.93 -21.05
CA SER A 589 7.37 39.20 -19.98
C SER A 589 6.87 38.87 -18.57
N GLN A 590 5.56 38.64 -18.40
CA GLN A 590 4.93 38.38 -17.10
C GLN A 590 4.82 36.87 -16.78
N LEU A 591 5.20 36.01 -17.72
CA LEU A 591 5.10 34.56 -17.61
C LEU A 591 6.36 33.96 -16.99
N SER A 592 6.22 32.96 -16.11
CA SER A 592 7.38 32.20 -15.58
C SER A 592 8.20 31.53 -16.68
N ILE A 593 7.54 31.13 -17.77
CA ILE A 593 8.15 30.55 -18.96
C ILE A 593 7.74 31.42 -20.16
N ARG A 594 8.73 32.13 -20.72
CA ARG A 594 8.51 32.97 -21.90
C ARG A 594 8.16 32.10 -23.11
N PRO A 595 7.15 32.47 -23.91
CA PRO A 595 6.84 31.77 -25.15
C PRO A 595 8.02 31.82 -26.14
N PRO A 596 8.16 30.82 -27.00
CA PRO A 596 9.16 30.85 -28.06
C PRO A 596 8.78 31.86 -29.15
N ASP A 597 9.79 32.50 -29.75
CA ASP A 597 9.66 33.27 -30.99
C ASP A 597 9.53 32.30 -32.17
N PHE A 598 8.32 32.14 -32.71
CA PHE A 598 8.04 31.22 -33.82
C PHE A 598 8.75 31.59 -35.13
N THR A 599 9.32 32.79 -35.22
CA THR A 599 10.10 33.21 -36.40
C THR A 599 11.56 32.74 -36.32
N ALA A 600 12.08 32.47 -35.12
CA ALA A 600 13.49 32.13 -34.89
C ALA A 600 13.81 30.66 -35.25
N PRO A 601 14.96 30.34 -35.87
CA PRO A 601 15.31 28.97 -36.28
C PRO A 601 15.35 27.95 -35.12
N THR A 602 15.46 28.41 -33.87
CA THR A 602 15.58 27.60 -32.66
C THR A 602 14.29 27.46 -31.85
N TRP A 603 13.13 27.87 -32.37
CA TRP A 603 11.85 27.85 -31.63
C TRP A 603 11.37 26.45 -31.25
N ARG A 604 11.95 25.41 -31.89
CA ARG A 604 11.67 23.99 -31.66
C ARG A 604 12.66 23.39 -30.66
N ARG A 605 12.46 23.64 -29.36
CA ARG A 605 13.27 23.06 -28.26
C ARG A 605 12.98 21.58 -27.95
N PHE A 606 12.16 20.89 -28.76
CA PHE A 606 11.88 19.46 -28.60
C PHE A 606 12.76 18.63 -29.55
N PRO A 607 13.30 17.47 -29.12
CA PRO A 607 14.35 16.71 -29.82
C PRO A 607 13.94 16.07 -31.16
N ALA A 608 12.68 16.23 -31.59
CA ALA A 608 12.20 15.78 -32.89
C ALA A 608 11.35 16.88 -33.53
N THR A 609 11.42 17.04 -34.84
CA THR A 609 10.52 17.90 -35.60
C THR A 609 9.07 17.50 -35.31
N PRO A 610 8.25 18.34 -34.64
CA PRO A 610 6.86 18.00 -34.37
C PRO A 610 6.10 17.94 -35.71
N ASP A 611 5.54 16.79 -36.03
CA ASP A 611 4.53 16.68 -37.08
C ASP A 611 3.31 17.57 -36.76
N ASP A 612 2.43 17.80 -37.73
CA ASP A 612 1.24 18.64 -37.54
C ASP A 612 0.37 18.16 -36.37
N ALA A 613 0.32 16.85 -36.15
CA ALA A 613 -0.40 16.23 -35.05
C ALA A 613 0.17 16.61 -33.67
N THR A 614 1.49 16.73 -33.54
CA THR A 614 2.13 17.13 -32.28
C THR A 614 1.90 18.60 -31.96
N LEU A 615 2.00 19.49 -32.95
CA LEU A 615 1.69 20.91 -32.76
C LEU A 615 0.20 21.13 -32.47
N ALA A 616 -0.68 20.41 -33.18
CA ALA A 616 -2.11 20.40 -32.91
C ALA A 616 -2.42 19.95 -31.48
N ARG A 617 -1.74 18.92 -30.97
CA ARG A 617 -1.89 18.44 -29.60
C ARG A 617 -1.48 19.49 -28.57
N LEU A 618 -0.37 20.20 -28.82
CA LEU A 618 0.07 21.31 -27.95
C LEU A 618 -0.93 22.47 -27.94
N ILE A 619 -1.51 22.82 -29.09
CA ILE A 619 -2.54 23.88 -29.16
C ILE A 619 -3.84 23.42 -28.47
N LYS A 620 -4.23 22.15 -28.68
CA LYS A 620 -5.44 21.56 -28.11
C LYS A 620 -5.38 21.48 -26.59
N PHE A 621 -4.30 20.94 -26.03
CA PHE A 621 -4.22 20.61 -24.60
C PHE A 621 -3.28 21.49 -23.79
N GLY A 622 -2.50 22.35 -24.46
CA GLY A 622 -1.48 23.17 -23.83
C GLY A 622 -0.19 22.38 -23.58
N LEU A 623 0.74 23.04 -22.91
CA LEU A 623 1.99 22.43 -22.47
C LEU A 623 1.97 22.30 -20.94
N PRO A 624 1.84 21.08 -20.39
CA PRO A 624 1.82 20.82 -18.95
C PRO A 624 3.01 21.47 -18.22
N GLY A 625 2.75 22.06 -17.06
CA GLY A 625 3.77 22.78 -16.29
C GLY A 625 4.17 24.15 -16.85
N SER A 626 3.55 24.60 -17.95
CA SER A 626 3.76 25.95 -18.50
C SER A 626 2.52 26.84 -18.40
N PRO A 627 2.66 28.15 -18.60
CA PRO A 627 1.52 29.06 -18.74
C PRO A 627 0.68 28.87 -20.01
N MET A 628 1.15 28.05 -20.98
CA MET A 628 0.43 27.78 -22.22
C MET A 628 -0.70 26.77 -21.99
N ALA A 629 -1.89 27.30 -21.70
CA ALA A 629 -3.13 26.56 -21.58
C ALA A 629 -3.65 26.03 -22.93
N GLY A 630 -4.33 24.87 -22.90
CA GLY A 630 -4.98 24.29 -24.08
C GLY A 630 -6.33 24.92 -24.44
N HIS A 631 -6.67 24.81 -25.72
CA HIS A 631 -7.95 25.20 -26.33
C HIS A 631 -8.85 23.99 -26.67
N GLU A 632 -9.12 23.13 -25.67
CA GLU A 632 -9.87 21.87 -25.84
C GLU A 632 -11.27 22.03 -26.45
N THR A 633 -11.88 23.20 -26.28
CA THR A 633 -13.22 23.52 -26.81
C THR A 633 -13.23 23.88 -28.28
N LEU A 634 -12.08 24.17 -28.90
CA LEU A 634 -12.02 24.43 -30.34
C LEU A 634 -12.20 23.12 -31.11
N PRO A 635 -12.94 23.14 -32.23
CA PRO A 635 -13.05 21.98 -33.10
C PRO A 635 -11.70 21.66 -33.75
N ASP A 636 -11.46 20.38 -34.03
CA ASP A 636 -10.17 19.88 -34.54
C ASP A 636 -9.71 20.56 -35.84
N PRO A 637 -10.59 20.92 -36.80
CA PRO A 637 -10.20 21.71 -37.97
C PRO A 637 -9.57 23.07 -37.64
N ASP A 638 -10.08 23.77 -36.63
CA ASP A 638 -9.54 25.07 -36.21
C ASP A 638 -8.15 24.89 -35.58
N ILE A 639 -8.00 23.86 -34.75
CA ILE A 639 -6.73 23.48 -34.13
C ILE A 639 -5.67 23.14 -35.19
N LEU A 640 -6.04 22.36 -36.20
CA LEU A 640 -5.17 22.03 -37.33
C LEU A 640 -4.81 23.28 -38.14
N SER A 641 -5.77 24.18 -38.37
CA SER A 641 -5.50 25.44 -39.08
C SER A 641 -4.53 26.34 -38.30
N LEU A 642 -4.66 26.41 -36.98
CA LEU A 642 -3.75 27.15 -36.11
C LEU A 642 -2.35 26.53 -36.10
N ALA A 643 -2.24 25.19 -36.09
CA ALA A 643 -0.96 24.50 -36.20
C ALA A 643 -0.25 24.84 -37.53
N ALA A 644 -0.99 24.81 -38.65
CA ALA A 644 -0.47 25.19 -39.95
C ALA A 644 -0.06 26.67 -40.01
N TYR A 645 -0.85 27.57 -39.41
CA TYR A 645 -0.53 29.00 -39.33
C TYR A 645 0.71 29.27 -38.48
N VAL A 646 0.85 28.65 -37.30
CA VAL A 646 2.07 28.77 -36.48
C VAL A 646 3.30 28.29 -37.23
N LYS A 647 3.18 27.21 -38.03
CA LYS A 647 4.25 26.76 -38.91
C LYS A 647 4.59 27.77 -40.01
N SER A 648 3.62 28.47 -40.58
CA SER A 648 3.85 29.45 -41.65
C SER A 648 4.49 30.76 -41.16
N LEU A 649 4.44 31.06 -39.86
CA LEU A 649 5.16 32.19 -39.26
C LEU A 649 6.68 32.02 -39.32
N HIS A 650 7.17 30.81 -39.57
CA HIS A 650 8.58 30.54 -39.84
C HIS A 650 8.89 30.86 -41.32
N ALA A 651 9.34 32.08 -41.60
CA ALA A 651 9.83 32.44 -42.92
C ALA A 651 11.28 31.91 -43.11
N PRO A 652 11.61 31.19 -44.20
CA PRO A 652 12.98 31.17 -44.67
C PRO A 652 13.38 32.61 -45.05
N PRO A 653 14.60 33.07 -44.77
CA PRO A 653 15.05 34.36 -45.28
C PRO A 653 14.88 34.38 -46.80
N ALA A 654 14.23 35.41 -47.33
CA ALA A 654 14.19 35.64 -48.77
C ALA A 654 15.66 35.68 -49.25
N ALA A 655 16.02 34.80 -50.17
CA ALA A 655 17.35 34.81 -50.76
C ALA A 655 17.57 36.18 -51.44
N PRO A 656 18.75 36.81 -51.26
CA PRO A 656 19.05 38.12 -51.82
C PRO A 656 19.00 38.16 -53.35
#